data_AF-A0A9X2FCD7-F1
#
_entry.id   AF-A0A9X2FCD7-F1
#
_cell.length_a   1.000
_cell.length_b   1.000
_cell.length_c   1.000
_cell.angle_alpha   90.00
_cell.angle_beta   90.00
_cell.angle_gamma   90.00
#
_symmetry.space_group_name_H-M   'P 1'
#
loop_
_entity.id
_entity.type
_entity.pdbx_description
1 polymer ?
#
loop_
_entity_poly.entity_id
_entity_poly.type
_entity_poly.pdbx_seq_one_letter_code
_entity_poly.pdbx_strand_id
1 'polypeptide(L)'
;MLKRALTLLMMAALLIAGVRFVWVASKCETGWGFVVTQWQDATLGVVGLEHAPIADREPSQQAEFWLAEVDRVVREHPESPSIRMGAAWVLDSPSMEFLKKHLMQDSFPPGLSMLGLGLDEDAIAKEKAVFREQCVSECLELAKQATESNPTDVRWWRMRALLLFEGDTLYSGQEFGPRDDRWLEVLDECRVHDPDNALYDYLAAWQLWKSSSSYDWPADSDDASPADIEDDLTLLTVHDPAEFASGVERFDRAQQLPLLAIGEAGYSAIAEFVAESRIRKPDQAAVATSRLMSFRQSVFFVRLWRWQNVRIDDAQRAGDQEKQLGLIRQNLRLYEQAIVPEETAALETLTNLGVLRESTYRAVEEFATRHSSLIESSELEAIRQREVELRVEESTILSALQNLEKETYPNKYADIWPVLFSTVACISASILLLAAAAFLLAAQLLSKQREVGARHSLLCHAMIWIAGCALTFVVLGMAPAEMISHEAQRMAVIASVWVAAGLIAAAAVLLVVRVLRRRQYRFSLIAMLATTTAVAVLAALWPLMAVAFGAIAQNLPDLWMPAKGWSDIDAEVLRTATNVGNGSFAWATIQWIVHGGIYVGLVVSLLLEAAWFFWSSARHASQEGVSLWTQNTRARWSTLSRLLGETCFWAALCFLLLYLWITPQAIRLSEAVFQHRMRYCRAPHVHWAEIRDAQAAVKDSPDEMKTIRQDVQFDLYGEGTLEQDFSSE
;
A
#
# COMPACT_ATOMS: atom_id res chain seq x y z
N MET A 1 -29.37 -41.89 5.61
CA MET A 1 -30.15 -40.67 5.93
C MET A 1 -29.24 -39.51 6.34
N LEU A 2 -28.32 -39.70 7.30
CA LEU A 2 -27.38 -38.65 7.76
C LEU A 2 -26.60 -37.92 6.66
N LYS A 3 -25.96 -38.64 5.71
CA LYS A 3 -25.21 -38.01 4.59
C LYS A 3 -26.10 -37.06 3.77
N ARG A 4 -27.33 -37.47 3.44
CA ARG A 4 -28.28 -36.65 2.68
C ARG A 4 -28.72 -35.41 3.47
N ALA A 5 -28.98 -35.55 4.76
CA ALA A 5 -29.34 -34.42 5.62
C ALA A 5 -28.20 -33.40 5.70
N LEU A 6 -26.96 -33.86 5.88
CA LEU A 6 -25.79 -32.99 5.94
C LEU A 6 -25.51 -32.28 4.60
N THR A 7 -25.69 -32.98 3.48
CA THR A 7 -25.65 -32.35 2.15
C THR A 7 -26.72 -31.26 1.99
N LEU A 8 -27.97 -31.53 2.38
CA LEU A 8 -29.06 -30.54 2.30
C LEU A 8 -28.78 -29.31 3.19
N LEU A 9 -28.26 -29.52 4.40
CA LEU A 9 -27.86 -28.43 5.30
C LEU A 9 -26.74 -27.57 4.70
N MET A 10 -25.71 -28.19 4.13
CA MET A 10 -24.62 -27.47 3.46
C MET A 10 -25.15 -26.66 2.26
N MET A 11 -26.02 -27.23 1.44
CA MET A 11 -26.63 -26.52 0.31
C MET A 11 -27.52 -25.36 0.76
N ALA A 12 -28.30 -25.52 1.83
CA ALA A 12 -29.09 -24.44 2.40
C ALA A 12 -28.21 -23.31 2.97
N ALA A 13 -27.12 -23.66 3.66
CA ALA A 13 -26.15 -22.68 4.17
C ALA A 13 -25.47 -21.91 3.03
N LEU A 14 -25.04 -22.59 1.98
CA LEU A 14 -24.47 -21.98 0.76
C LEU A 14 -25.49 -21.04 0.09
N LEU A 15 -26.75 -21.43 0.00
CA LEU A 15 -27.80 -20.59 -0.57
C LEU A 15 -28.02 -19.31 0.25
N ILE A 16 -28.15 -19.42 1.57
CA ILE A 16 -28.35 -18.27 2.46
C ILE A 16 -27.14 -17.33 2.40
N ALA A 17 -25.93 -17.88 2.51
CA ALA A 17 -24.70 -17.09 2.40
C ALA A 17 -24.57 -16.45 1.02
N GLY A 18 -24.91 -17.18 -0.05
CA GLY A 18 -24.93 -16.70 -1.43
C GLY A 18 -25.91 -15.54 -1.64
N VAL A 19 -27.13 -15.61 -1.10
CA VAL A 19 -28.11 -14.51 -1.18
C VAL A 19 -27.59 -13.26 -0.46
N ARG A 20 -27.04 -13.42 0.75
CA ARG A 20 -26.43 -12.30 1.50
C ARG A 20 -25.25 -11.69 0.72
N PHE A 21 -24.41 -12.53 0.14
CA PHE A 21 -23.28 -12.12 -0.67
C PHE A 21 -23.70 -11.31 -1.90
N VAL A 22 -24.64 -11.82 -2.70
CA VAL A 22 -25.19 -11.12 -3.87
C VAL A 22 -25.84 -9.79 -3.47
N TRP A 23 -26.58 -9.78 -2.36
CA TRP A 23 -27.21 -8.55 -1.84
C TRP A 23 -26.18 -7.47 -1.50
N VAL A 24 -25.10 -7.82 -0.78
CA VAL A 24 -24.07 -6.84 -0.41
C VAL A 24 -23.25 -6.41 -1.64
N ALA A 25 -22.83 -7.36 -2.49
CA ALA A 25 -22.07 -7.05 -3.70
C ALA A 25 -22.83 -6.12 -4.67
N SER A 26 -24.17 -6.21 -4.73
CA SER A 26 -25.02 -5.34 -5.55
C SER A 26 -25.36 -4.00 -4.92
N LYS A 27 -25.14 -3.81 -3.61
CA LYS A 27 -25.41 -2.56 -2.88
C LYS A 27 -24.18 -1.68 -2.70
N CYS A 28 -22.98 -2.20 -2.96
CA CYS A 28 -21.72 -1.46 -2.89
C CYS A 28 -21.22 -1.16 -4.30
N GLU A 29 -20.68 0.05 -4.53
CA GLU A 29 -20.17 0.48 -5.83
C GLU A 29 -18.98 -0.39 -6.30
N THR A 30 -18.11 -0.76 -5.37
CA THR A 30 -16.94 -1.63 -5.61
C THR A 30 -17.25 -3.13 -5.54
N GLY A 31 -18.47 -3.51 -5.14
CA GLY A 31 -18.78 -4.88 -4.70
C GLY A 31 -18.47 -5.96 -5.73
N TRP A 32 -19.00 -5.85 -6.95
CA TRP A 32 -18.71 -6.81 -8.02
C TRP A 32 -17.28 -6.70 -8.55
N GLY A 33 -16.71 -5.50 -8.59
CA GLY A 33 -15.31 -5.29 -9.00
C GLY A 33 -14.34 -6.02 -8.07
N PHE A 34 -14.56 -5.92 -6.76
CA PHE A 34 -13.80 -6.62 -5.73
C PHE A 34 -13.87 -8.14 -5.91
N VAL A 35 -15.08 -8.68 -6.11
CA VAL A 35 -15.30 -10.13 -6.32
C VAL A 35 -14.58 -10.62 -7.57
N VAL A 36 -14.70 -9.91 -8.69
CA VAL A 36 -14.06 -10.28 -9.96
C VAL A 36 -12.55 -10.29 -9.81
N THR A 37 -11.96 -9.26 -9.19
CA THR A 37 -10.52 -9.20 -8.94
C THR A 37 -10.06 -10.36 -8.06
N GLN A 38 -10.71 -10.61 -6.91
CA GLN A 38 -10.34 -11.72 -6.03
C GLN A 38 -10.38 -13.10 -6.71
N TRP A 39 -11.42 -13.38 -7.51
CA TRP A 39 -11.52 -14.66 -8.21
C TRP A 39 -10.55 -14.76 -9.38
N GLN A 40 -10.29 -13.66 -10.08
CA GLN A 40 -9.27 -13.62 -11.11
C GLN A 40 -7.90 -13.92 -10.52
N ASP A 41 -7.52 -13.24 -9.44
CA ASP A 41 -6.21 -13.44 -8.81
C ASP A 41 -6.09 -14.86 -8.23
N ALA A 42 -7.16 -15.38 -7.61
CA ALA A 42 -7.19 -16.73 -7.08
C ALA A 42 -7.07 -17.85 -8.14
N THR A 43 -7.54 -17.60 -9.37
CA THR A 43 -7.58 -18.62 -10.44
C THR A 43 -6.46 -18.45 -11.47
N LEU A 44 -6.19 -17.20 -11.87
CA LEU A 44 -5.24 -16.83 -12.90
C LEU A 44 -3.89 -16.35 -12.33
N GLY A 45 -3.85 -15.90 -11.07
CA GLY A 45 -2.60 -15.48 -10.42
C GLY A 45 -1.59 -16.62 -10.30
N VAL A 46 -2.03 -17.87 -10.16
CA VAL A 46 -1.16 -19.06 -10.12
C VAL A 46 -0.35 -19.24 -11.42
N VAL A 47 -0.83 -18.69 -12.54
CA VAL A 47 -0.13 -18.71 -13.84
C VAL A 47 0.43 -17.34 -14.24
N GLY A 48 0.51 -16.39 -13.30
CA GLY A 48 1.02 -15.03 -13.53
C GLY A 48 0.10 -14.13 -14.34
N LEU A 49 -1.19 -14.45 -14.42
CA LEU A 49 -2.21 -13.68 -15.14
C LEU A 49 -3.14 -12.92 -14.16
N GLU A 50 -2.57 -12.45 -13.05
CA GLU A 50 -3.26 -11.62 -12.06
C GLU A 50 -3.69 -10.27 -12.64
N HIS A 51 -4.71 -9.68 -12.05
CA HIS A 51 -5.13 -8.33 -12.44
C HIS A 51 -4.09 -7.33 -11.94
N ALA A 52 -3.32 -6.74 -12.86
CA ALA A 52 -2.50 -5.57 -12.57
C ALA A 52 -3.34 -4.29 -12.72
N PRO A 53 -3.65 -3.57 -11.62
CA PRO A 53 -4.27 -2.25 -11.67
C PRO A 53 -3.48 -1.33 -12.60
N ILE A 54 -4.15 -0.45 -13.32
CA ILE A 54 -3.48 0.48 -14.24
C ILE A 54 -2.40 1.31 -13.53
N ALA A 55 -2.66 1.67 -12.27
CA ALA A 55 -1.76 2.42 -11.42
C ALA A 55 -0.39 1.74 -11.17
N ASP A 56 -0.35 0.41 -11.13
CA ASP A 56 0.85 -0.40 -10.87
C ASP A 56 1.62 -0.76 -12.16
N ARG A 57 1.10 -0.44 -13.35
CA ARG A 57 1.75 -0.77 -14.64
C ARG A 57 2.91 0.18 -14.94
N GLU A 58 3.83 -0.24 -15.80
CA GLU A 58 4.91 0.66 -16.22
C GLU A 58 4.33 1.93 -16.89
N PRO A 59 4.98 3.09 -16.74
CA PRO A 59 4.52 4.35 -17.34
C PRO A 59 4.16 4.22 -18.83
N SER A 60 4.99 3.58 -19.66
CA SER A 60 4.68 3.35 -21.08
C SER A 60 3.33 2.63 -21.31
N GLN A 61 2.99 1.65 -20.48
CA GLN A 61 1.71 0.93 -20.54
C GLN A 61 0.54 1.77 -20.01
N GLN A 62 0.80 2.64 -19.02
CA GLN A 62 -0.19 3.60 -18.55
C GLN A 62 -0.55 4.60 -19.64
N ALA A 63 0.45 5.14 -20.34
CA ALA A 63 0.26 6.08 -21.44
C ALA A 63 -0.60 5.48 -22.57
N GLU A 64 -0.26 4.29 -23.06
CA GLU A 64 -1.03 3.60 -24.10
C GLU A 64 -2.51 3.42 -23.69
N PHE A 65 -2.75 2.96 -22.46
CA PHE A 65 -4.10 2.79 -21.95
C PHE A 65 -4.85 4.11 -21.85
N TRP A 66 -4.23 5.14 -21.27
CA TRP A 66 -4.90 6.41 -21.02
C TRP A 66 -5.19 7.16 -22.31
N LEU A 67 -4.27 7.21 -23.27
CA LEU A 67 -4.53 7.81 -24.57
C LEU A 67 -5.73 7.15 -25.28
N ALA A 68 -5.80 5.81 -25.25
CA ALA A 68 -6.94 5.09 -25.82
C ALA A 68 -8.28 5.35 -25.10
N GLU A 69 -8.26 5.46 -23.76
CA GLU A 69 -9.47 5.77 -22.99
C GLU A 69 -9.88 7.24 -23.12
N VAL A 70 -8.93 8.17 -23.18
CA VAL A 70 -9.17 9.59 -23.44
C VAL A 70 -9.85 9.78 -24.79
N ASP A 71 -9.30 9.19 -25.85
CA ASP A 71 -9.89 9.21 -27.20
C ASP A 71 -11.34 8.72 -27.21
N ARG A 72 -11.64 7.69 -26.41
CA ARG A 72 -12.98 7.11 -26.32
C ARG A 72 -13.92 8.01 -25.53
N VAL A 73 -13.55 8.35 -24.29
CA VAL A 73 -14.40 9.06 -23.34
C VAL A 73 -14.68 10.49 -23.81
N VAL A 74 -13.67 11.21 -24.30
CA VAL A 74 -13.85 12.58 -24.82
C VAL A 74 -14.75 12.58 -26.06
N ARG A 75 -14.67 11.54 -26.91
CA ARG A 75 -15.57 11.38 -28.06
C ARG A 75 -17.02 11.06 -27.66
N GLU A 76 -17.22 10.30 -26.59
CA GLU A 76 -18.54 9.99 -26.04
C GLU A 76 -19.16 11.20 -25.31
N HIS A 77 -18.32 12.09 -24.76
CA HIS A 77 -18.72 13.28 -23.99
C HIS A 77 -18.09 14.58 -24.53
N PRO A 78 -18.33 14.96 -25.80
CA PRO A 78 -17.63 16.07 -26.45
C PRO A 78 -17.97 17.45 -25.89
N GLU A 79 -19.03 17.59 -25.10
CA GLU A 79 -19.44 18.89 -24.56
C GLU A 79 -19.02 19.09 -23.09
N SER A 80 -18.35 18.11 -22.46
CA SER A 80 -17.93 18.24 -21.05
C SER A 80 -16.51 18.83 -20.91
N PRO A 81 -16.37 20.10 -20.49
CA PRO A 81 -15.04 20.67 -20.17
C PRO A 81 -14.38 19.94 -18.98
N SER A 82 -15.20 19.47 -18.02
CA SER A 82 -14.72 18.74 -16.85
C SER A 82 -14.07 17.41 -17.23
N ILE A 83 -14.67 16.64 -18.13
CA ILE A 83 -14.10 15.38 -18.63
C ILE A 83 -12.78 15.64 -19.38
N ARG A 84 -12.70 16.69 -20.20
CA ARG A 84 -11.45 17.07 -20.88
C ARG A 84 -10.35 17.45 -19.88
N MET A 85 -10.69 18.26 -18.88
CA MET A 85 -9.72 18.64 -17.85
C MET A 85 -9.28 17.43 -17.01
N GLY A 86 -10.20 16.53 -16.67
CA GLY A 86 -9.91 15.28 -15.98
C GLY A 86 -8.99 14.37 -16.79
N ALA A 87 -9.25 14.24 -18.08
CA ALA A 87 -8.39 13.55 -19.03
C ALA A 87 -6.98 14.16 -19.08
N ALA A 88 -6.89 15.50 -19.17
CA ALA A 88 -5.62 16.22 -19.15
C ALA A 88 -4.79 15.91 -17.88
N TRP A 89 -5.43 15.92 -16.70
CA TRP A 89 -4.79 15.55 -15.44
C TRP A 89 -4.38 14.08 -15.36
N VAL A 90 -5.14 13.17 -15.97
CA VAL A 90 -4.75 11.76 -16.04
C VAL A 90 -3.51 11.55 -16.92
N LEU A 91 -3.35 12.37 -17.97
CA LEU A 91 -2.21 12.37 -18.89
C LEU A 91 -1.01 13.23 -18.41
N ASP A 92 -1.14 13.92 -17.28
CA ASP A 92 -0.10 14.81 -16.75
C ASP A 92 1.17 14.05 -16.29
N SER A 93 0.96 12.94 -15.58
CA SER A 93 2.01 12.13 -14.96
C SER A 93 1.53 10.70 -14.73
N PRO A 94 2.45 9.70 -14.76
CA PRO A 94 2.09 8.33 -14.41
C PRO A 94 1.72 8.21 -12.92
N SER A 95 0.97 7.18 -12.56
CA SER A 95 0.64 6.90 -11.15
C SER A 95 1.86 6.45 -10.36
N MET A 96 2.13 7.04 -9.19
CA MET A 96 3.27 6.68 -8.34
C MET A 96 3.32 5.23 -7.85
N GLU A 97 2.21 4.48 -7.97
CA GLU A 97 2.16 3.08 -7.54
C GLU A 97 3.11 2.16 -8.34
N PHE A 98 3.51 2.54 -9.57
CA PHE A 98 4.51 1.77 -10.35
C PHE A 98 5.89 1.73 -9.68
N LEU A 99 6.20 2.71 -8.80
CA LEU A 99 7.49 2.79 -8.11
C LEU A 99 7.81 1.55 -7.27
N LYS A 100 6.79 0.79 -6.84
CA LYS A 100 6.97 -0.46 -6.10
C LYS A 100 7.85 -1.47 -6.82
N LYS A 101 7.88 -1.45 -8.16
CA LYS A 101 8.71 -2.35 -8.98
C LYS A 101 10.16 -1.91 -9.12
N HIS A 102 10.45 -0.68 -8.72
CA HIS A 102 11.76 -0.04 -8.80
C HIS A 102 12.38 0.15 -7.40
N LEU A 103 11.82 -0.50 -6.37
CA LEU A 103 12.40 -0.56 -5.04
C LEU A 103 13.69 -1.38 -5.08
N MET A 104 14.80 -0.77 -4.69
CA MET A 104 16.08 -1.42 -4.50
C MET A 104 16.34 -1.66 -3.01
N GLN A 105 16.94 -2.81 -2.69
CA GLN A 105 17.44 -3.06 -1.34
C GLN A 105 18.82 -2.42 -1.21
N ASP A 106 18.90 -1.26 -0.54
CA ASP A 106 20.19 -0.63 -0.29
C ASP A 106 20.98 -1.43 0.76
N SER A 107 22.23 -1.72 0.43
CA SER A 107 23.23 -2.18 1.40
C SER A 107 23.64 -1.01 2.29
N PHE A 108 23.08 -0.94 3.51
CA PHE A 108 23.33 0.09 4.55
C PHE A 108 24.82 0.46 4.80
N PRO A 109 25.13 1.75 5.11
CA PRO A 109 25.33 2.20 6.51
C PRO A 109 24.79 3.66 6.80
N PRO A 110 24.99 4.27 8.01
CA PRO A 110 23.94 4.89 8.82
C PRO A 110 23.70 6.40 8.56
N GLY A 111 22.45 6.81 8.46
CA GLY A 111 22.10 8.22 8.38
C GLY A 111 20.59 8.41 8.45
N LEU A 112 19.90 8.29 7.32
CA LEU A 112 18.47 8.58 7.23
C LEU A 112 17.81 7.74 6.12
N SER A 113 17.32 6.55 6.45
CA SER A 113 16.40 5.81 5.60
C SER A 113 15.22 5.36 6.44
N MET A 114 14.13 6.15 6.46
CA MET A 114 12.96 5.77 7.26
C MET A 114 12.33 4.42 6.83
N LEU A 115 12.77 3.81 5.72
CA LEU A 115 12.40 2.44 5.34
C LEU A 115 13.53 1.55 4.76
N GLY A 116 14.79 1.99 4.70
CA GLY A 116 15.91 1.16 4.20
C GLY A 116 15.77 0.65 2.74
N LEU A 117 14.93 1.30 1.93
CA LEU A 117 14.70 0.97 0.53
C LEU A 117 15.11 2.17 -0.34
N GLY A 118 16.04 1.94 -1.27
CA GLY A 118 16.39 2.89 -2.33
C GLY A 118 15.41 2.77 -3.50
N LEU A 119 15.41 3.75 -4.40
CA LEU A 119 14.67 3.70 -5.66
C LEU A 119 15.67 3.71 -6.82
N ASP A 120 15.38 2.96 -7.89
CA ASP A 120 16.11 3.06 -9.15
C ASP A 120 15.76 4.37 -9.87
N GLU A 121 16.35 5.48 -9.42
CA GLU A 121 16.03 6.82 -9.92
C GLU A 121 16.26 6.95 -11.43
N ASP A 122 17.31 6.32 -11.97
CA ASP A 122 17.62 6.32 -13.40
C ASP A 122 16.56 5.57 -14.22
N ALA A 123 16.14 4.38 -13.78
CA ALA A 123 15.10 3.62 -14.45
C ALA A 123 13.74 4.34 -14.37
N ILE A 124 13.42 4.90 -13.20
CA ILE A 124 12.21 5.69 -12.97
C ILE A 124 12.18 6.91 -13.89
N ALA A 125 13.27 7.67 -13.95
CA ALA A 125 13.37 8.87 -14.80
C ALA A 125 13.18 8.51 -16.28
N LYS A 126 13.78 7.40 -16.73
CA LYS A 126 13.64 6.92 -18.11
C LYS A 126 12.20 6.53 -18.44
N GLU A 127 11.53 5.76 -17.59
CA GLU A 127 10.14 5.36 -17.83
C GLU A 127 9.18 6.56 -17.79
N LYS A 128 9.39 7.51 -16.86
CA LYS A 128 8.64 8.77 -16.81
C LYS A 128 8.81 9.60 -18.08
N ALA A 129 10.04 9.68 -18.61
CA ALA A 129 10.31 10.38 -19.86
C ALA A 129 9.52 9.80 -21.04
N VAL A 130 9.37 8.46 -21.11
CA VAL A 130 8.56 7.80 -22.15
C VAL A 130 7.09 8.17 -22.03
N PHE A 131 6.51 8.12 -20.81
CA PHE A 131 5.12 8.56 -20.60
C PHE A 131 4.93 10.01 -21.03
N ARG A 132 5.86 10.88 -20.65
CA ARG A 132 5.83 12.30 -20.99
C ARG A 132 5.85 12.53 -22.50
N GLU A 133 6.76 11.89 -23.21
CA GLU A 133 6.88 12.00 -24.68
C GLU A 133 5.56 11.64 -25.38
N GLN A 134 4.83 10.65 -24.87
CA GLN A 134 3.57 10.19 -25.45
C GLN A 134 2.37 11.07 -25.07
N CYS A 135 2.32 11.59 -23.84
CA CYS A 135 1.11 12.18 -23.27
C CYS A 135 1.07 13.72 -23.26
N VAL A 136 2.21 14.42 -23.25
CA VAL A 136 2.26 15.87 -23.00
C VAL A 136 1.46 16.69 -24.02
N SER A 137 1.58 16.37 -25.31
CA SER A 137 0.87 17.13 -26.35
C SER A 137 -0.65 17.08 -26.16
N GLU A 138 -1.18 15.89 -25.90
CA GLU A 138 -2.62 15.68 -25.71
C GLU A 138 -3.10 16.27 -24.37
N CYS A 139 -2.28 16.16 -23.31
CA CYS A 139 -2.54 16.79 -22.02
C CYS A 139 -2.77 18.31 -22.14
N LEU A 140 -1.85 19.02 -22.80
CA LEU A 140 -1.93 20.47 -22.95
C LEU A 140 -3.09 20.91 -23.85
N GLU A 141 -3.34 20.17 -24.94
CA GLU A 141 -4.43 20.48 -25.87
C GLU A 141 -5.81 20.28 -25.20
N LEU A 142 -5.99 19.21 -24.41
CA LEU A 142 -7.24 18.99 -23.68
C LEU A 142 -7.49 20.05 -22.61
N ALA A 143 -6.44 20.47 -21.87
CA ALA A 143 -6.55 21.54 -20.89
C ALA A 143 -6.96 22.87 -21.56
N LYS A 144 -6.37 23.18 -22.72
CA LYS A 144 -6.75 24.35 -23.52
C LYS A 144 -8.20 24.26 -23.99
N GLN A 145 -8.62 23.15 -24.59
CA GLN A 145 -10.01 22.96 -25.04
C GLN A 145 -11.03 23.06 -23.88
N ALA A 146 -10.69 22.56 -22.69
CA ALA A 146 -11.52 22.72 -21.51
C ALA A 146 -11.69 24.21 -21.12
N THR A 147 -10.62 25.01 -21.15
CA THR A 147 -10.71 26.46 -20.89
C THR A 147 -11.45 27.22 -21.98
N GLU A 148 -11.28 26.86 -23.26
CA GLU A 148 -11.95 27.53 -24.38
C GLU A 148 -13.45 27.23 -24.43
N SER A 149 -13.85 26.02 -24.04
CA SER A 149 -15.26 25.61 -24.00
C SER A 149 -16.03 26.18 -22.81
N ASN A 150 -15.34 26.56 -21.72
CA ASN A 150 -15.94 27.24 -20.58
C ASN A 150 -15.01 28.32 -19.98
N PRO A 151 -14.86 29.47 -20.67
CA PRO A 151 -13.88 30.49 -20.31
C PRO A 151 -14.25 31.28 -19.05
N THR A 152 -15.48 31.17 -18.56
CA THR A 152 -15.95 31.85 -17.34
C THR A 152 -15.58 31.11 -16.06
N ASP A 153 -15.21 29.83 -16.16
CA ASP A 153 -14.87 29.03 -14.99
C ASP A 153 -13.37 29.16 -14.69
N VAL A 154 -13.05 30.06 -13.76
CA VAL A 154 -11.67 30.36 -13.33
C VAL A 154 -10.89 29.12 -12.87
N ARG A 155 -11.57 28.07 -12.41
CA ARG A 155 -10.93 26.84 -11.94
C ARG A 155 -10.19 26.13 -13.07
N TRP A 156 -10.71 26.17 -14.29
CA TRP A 156 -10.06 25.55 -15.45
C TRP A 156 -8.79 26.31 -15.85
N TRP A 157 -8.77 27.63 -15.71
CA TRP A 157 -7.60 28.46 -15.97
C TRP A 157 -6.47 28.19 -14.97
N ARG A 158 -6.82 28.04 -13.68
CA ARG A 158 -5.86 27.62 -12.63
C ARG A 158 -5.24 26.27 -12.95
N MET A 159 -6.04 25.28 -13.34
CA MET A 159 -5.53 23.95 -13.71
C MET A 159 -4.70 23.96 -14.98
N ARG A 160 -5.11 24.71 -16.02
CA ARG A 160 -4.31 24.88 -17.24
C ARG A 160 -2.93 25.46 -16.92
N ALA A 161 -2.86 26.45 -16.04
CA ALA A 161 -1.59 27.00 -15.58
C ALA A 161 -0.72 25.98 -14.82
N LEU A 162 -1.32 25.11 -14.00
CA LEU A 162 -0.56 24.06 -13.30
C LEU A 162 -0.07 22.95 -14.23
N LEU A 163 -0.89 22.52 -15.20
CA LEU A 163 -0.57 21.47 -16.18
C LEU A 163 0.47 21.92 -17.21
N LEU A 164 0.66 23.23 -17.36
CA LEU A 164 1.73 23.82 -18.17
C LEU A 164 3.12 23.48 -17.63
N PHE A 165 3.23 23.17 -16.34
CA PHE A 165 4.47 22.78 -15.71
C PHE A 165 4.48 21.31 -15.33
N GLU A 166 5.69 20.74 -15.25
CA GLU A 166 5.88 19.33 -14.93
C GLU A 166 5.40 18.96 -13.52
N GLY A 167 4.51 17.96 -13.47
CA GLY A 167 3.86 17.53 -12.23
C GLY A 167 4.63 16.56 -11.35
N ASP A 168 5.68 15.94 -11.87
CA ASP A 168 6.30 14.76 -11.29
C ASP A 168 7.64 15.10 -10.62
N THR A 169 7.56 15.56 -9.38
CA THR A 169 8.66 16.12 -8.60
C THR A 169 9.29 15.10 -7.63
N LEU A 170 8.75 13.90 -7.54
CA LEU A 170 9.26 12.84 -6.67
C LEU A 170 10.26 11.99 -7.46
N TYR A 171 11.53 12.05 -7.04
CA TYR A 171 12.62 11.14 -7.42
C TYR A 171 13.16 11.24 -8.87
N SER A 172 12.81 12.26 -9.65
CA SER A 172 13.28 12.34 -11.04
C SER A 172 14.66 12.98 -11.19
N GLY A 173 15.15 13.72 -10.18
CA GLY A 173 16.32 14.61 -10.33
C GLY A 173 16.18 15.63 -11.46
N GLN A 174 15.02 15.66 -12.15
CA GLN A 174 14.79 16.43 -13.35
C GLN A 174 14.24 17.80 -12.98
N GLU A 175 14.68 18.74 -13.79
CA GLU A 175 14.43 20.14 -13.63
C GLU A 175 12.98 20.49 -13.96
N PHE A 176 12.16 20.74 -12.92
CA PHE A 176 10.81 21.30 -13.08
C PHE A 176 10.80 22.49 -14.06
N GLY A 177 10.13 22.34 -15.20
CA GLY A 177 10.08 23.38 -16.21
C GLY A 177 8.74 23.46 -16.93
N PRO A 178 8.51 24.55 -17.68
CA PRO A 178 7.37 24.67 -18.56
C PRO A 178 7.47 23.63 -19.68
N ARG A 179 6.31 23.08 -20.06
CA ARG A 179 6.16 22.07 -21.12
C ARG A 179 5.94 22.65 -22.51
N ASP A 180 5.73 23.97 -22.61
CA ASP A 180 5.48 24.71 -23.84
C ASP A 180 6.36 25.96 -23.86
N ASP A 181 7.00 26.27 -24.99
CA ASP A 181 7.85 27.46 -25.16
C ASP A 181 7.05 28.77 -24.97
N ARG A 182 5.74 28.74 -25.21
CA ARG A 182 4.82 29.88 -25.06
C ARG A 182 4.23 29.99 -23.66
N TRP A 183 4.84 29.32 -22.67
CA TRP A 183 4.30 29.25 -21.32
C TRP A 183 3.96 30.61 -20.70
N LEU A 184 4.79 31.63 -20.93
CA LEU A 184 4.55 32.97 -20.37
C LEU A 184 3.29 33.61 -20.96
N GLU A 185 3.04 33.42 -22.26
CA GLU A 185 1.82 33.90 -22.94
C GLU A 185 0.57 33.20 -22.38
N VAL A 186 0.66 31.89 -22.13
CA VAL A 186 -0.44 31.11 -21.53
C VAL A 186 -0.73 31.58 -20.10
N LEU A 187 0.29 31.85 -19.28
CA LEU A 187 0.08 32.40 -17.94
C LEU A 187 -0.53 33.80 -17.97
N ASP A 188 -0.10 34.64 -18.92
CA ASP A 188 -0.69 35.96 -19.12
C ASP A 188 -2.16 35.88 -19.58
N GLU A 189 -2.51 34.90 -20.41
CA GLU A 189 -3.90 34.58 -20.79
C GLU A 189 -4.71 34.15 -19.56
N CYS A 190 -4.22 33.18 -18.76
CA CYS A 190 -4.92 32.72 -17.57
C CYS A 190 -5.21 33.87 -16.59
N ARG A 191 -4.25 34.79 -16.40
CA ARG A 191 -4.41 35.97 -15.56
C ARG A 191 -5.51 36.91 -16.04
N VAL A 192 -5.77 37.02 -17.35
CA VAL A 192 -6.89 37.83 -17.87
C VAL A 192 -8.24 37.27 -17.40
N HIS A 193 -8.35 35.95 -17.28
CA HIS A 193 -9.58 35.27 -16.87
C HIS A 193 -9.76 35.14 -15.35
N ASP A 194 -8.68 35.21 -14.57
CA ASP A 194 -8.68 35.11 -13.10
C ASP A 194 -7.75 36.19 -12.50
N PRO A 195 -8.10 37.49 -12.63
CA PRO A 195 -7.19 38.62 -12.40
C PRO A 195 -6.81 38.84 -10.94
N ASP A 196 -7.59 38.31 -10.00
CA ASP A 196 -7.38 38.46 -8.57
C ASP A 196 -6.43 37.40 -7.99
N ASN A 197 -5.99 36.43 -8.80
CA ASN A 197 -5.21 35.29 -8.33
C ASN A 197 -3.71 35.44 -8.62
N ALA A 198 -2.91 35.35 -7.55
CA ALA A 198 -1.46 35.48 -7.59
C ALA A 198 -0.73 34.29 -8.25
N LEU A 199 -1.41 33.16 -8.45
CA LEU A 199 -0.84 31.92 -8.97
C LEU A 199 0.03 32.12 -10.22
N TYR A 200 -0.50 32.80 -11.23
CA TYR A 200 0.14 32.91 -12.54
C TYR A 200 1.44 33.70 -12.49
N ASP A 201 1.44 34.81 -11.74
CA ASP A 201 2.62 35.64 -11.57
C ASP A 201 3.68 34.96 -10.69
N TYR A 202 3.28 34.18 -9.68
CA TYR A 202 4.23 33.37 -8.90
C TYR A 202 4.84 32.21 -9.69
N LEU A 203 4.06 31.51 -10.51
CA LEU A 203 4.59 30.46 -11.41
C LEU A 203 5.64 31.04 -12.36
N ALA A 204 5.35 32.22 -12.94
CA ALA A 204 6.28 32.90 -13.81
C ALA A 204 7.52 33.42 -13.06
N ALA A 205 7.35 34.02 -11.88
CA ALA A 205 8.48 34.49 -11.07
C ALA A 205 9.47 33.37 -10.76
N TRP A 206 8.95 32.23 -10.29
CA TRP A 206 9.79 31.09 -9.98
C TRP A 206 10.53 30.56 -11.21
N GLN A 207 9.84 30.35 -12.34
CA GLN A 207 10.49 29.84 -13.54
C GLN A 207 11.59 30.79 -14.03
N LEU A 208 11.34 32.10 -14.03
CA LEU A 208 12.33 33.11 -14.41
C LEU A 208 13.52 33.12 -13.46
N TRP A 209 13.32 33.02 -12.14
CA TRP A 209 14.43 32.89 -11.20
C TRP A 209 15.25 31.62 -11.44
N LYS A 210 14.56 30.50 -11.67
CA LYS A 210 15.22 29.23 -11.96
C LYS A 210 16.05 29.27 -13.24
N SER A 211 15.55 29.85 -14.33
CA SER A 211 16.30 29.92 -15.60
C SER A 211 17.45 30.92 -15.56
N SER A 212 17.34 31.98 -14.76
CA SER A 212 18.27 33.11 -14.74
C SER A 212 19.28 33.12 -13.60
N SER A 213 19.14 32.21 -12.63
CA SER A 213 20.03 32.12 -11.48
C SER A 213 20.19 30.69 -10.96
N SER A 214 21.27 30.46 -10.23
CA SER A 214 21.51 29.24 -9.46
C SER A 214 21.79 29.62 -8.01
N TYR A 215 21.46 28.71 -7.10
CA TYR A 215 21.91 28.81 -5.72
C TYR A 215 22.42 27.43 -5.28
N ASP A 216 23.61 27.41 -4.69
CA ASP A 216 24.16 26.19 -4.10
C ASP A 216 23.52 26.03 -2.73
N TRP A 217 22.46 25.22 -2.65
CA TRP A 217 22.07 24.66 -1.36
C TRP A 217 23.21 23.72 -0.96
N PRO A 218 23.83 23.86 0.22
CA PRO A 218 24.76 22.85 0.69
C PRO A 218 23.99 21.53 0.59
N ALA A 219 24.44 20.67 -0.34
CA ALA A 219 23.80 19.40 -0.58
C ALA A 219 23.70 18.69 0.78
N ASP A 220 22.77 17.75 0.92
CA ASP A 220 22.74 16.80 2.03
C ASP A 220 24.07 16.02 2.06
N SER A 221 25.16 16.66 2.49
CA SER A 221 26.36 16.00 2.93
C SER A 221 25.95 15.48 4.29
N ASP A 222 25.47 14.25 4.29
CA ASP A 222 25.25 13.44 5.50
C ASP A 222 26.52 13.39 6.40
N ASP A 223 27.66 13.86 5.91
CA ASP A 223 28.95 14.00 6.58
C ASP A 223 29.31 15.42 7.08
N ALA A 224 28.51 16.47 6.81
CA ALA A 224 28.83 17.82 7.31
C ALA A 224 28.50 17.92 8.80
N SER A 225 29.53 18.20 9.61
CA SER A 225 29.35 18.58 11.00
C SER A 225 28.48 19.85 11.07
N PRO A 226 27.59 20.01 12.07
CA PRO A 226 26.87 21.26 12.31
C PRO A 226 27.78 22.50 12.40
N ALA A 227 29.07 22.31 12.69
CA ALA A 227 30.08 23.37 12.71
C ALA A 227 30.57 23.81 11.30
N ASP A 228 30.40 22.98 10.27
CA ASP A 228 30.76 23.32 8.88
C ASP A 228 29.60 24.03 8.14
N ILE A 229 28.38 23.94 8.68
CA ILE A 229 27.15 24.58 8.13
C ILE A 229 27.12 26.10 8.43
N GLU A 230 27.87 26.59 9.41
CA GLU A 230 27.88 28.02 9.78
C GLU A 230 28.55 28.93 8.72
N ASP A 231 29.40 28.40 7.84
CA ASP A 231 30.13 29.18 6.82
C ASP A 231 29.66 28.96 5.36
N ASP A 232 28.92 27.88 5.06
CA ASP A 232 28.38 27.59 3.70
C ASP A 232 26.97 28.17 3.52
N LEU A 233 26.88 29.50 3.56
CA LEU A 233 25.65 30.22 3.20
C LEU A 233 25.35 30.08 1.70
N THR A 234 24.10 29.77 1.38
CA THR A 234 23.54 29.66 0.02
C THR A 234 23.87 30.89 -0.85
N LEU A 235 24.87 30.82 -1.73
CA LEU A 235 25.24 31.94 -2.60
C LEU A 235 24.33 31.99 -3.84
N LEU A 236 23.61 33.10 -4.01
CA LEU A 236 22.88 33.38 -5.24
C LEU A 236 23.85 33.79 -6.34
N THR A 237 23.88 33.03 -7.43
CA THR A 237 24.57 33.41 -8.65
C THR A 237 23.54 33.74 -9.72
N VAL A 238 23.43 35.02 -10.08
CA VAL A 238 22.56 35.48 -11.17
C VAL A 238 23.36 35.53 -12.47
N HIS A 239 23.05 34.66 -13.42
CA HIS A 239 23.70 34.61 -14.74
C HIS A 239 22.94 35.38 -15.82
N ASP A 240 21.63 35.61 -15.66
CA ASP A 240 20.84 36.55 -16.48
C ASP A 240 20.13 37.62 -15.61
N PRO A 241 20.75 38.81 -15.41
CA PRO A 241 20.17 39.84 -14.56
C PRO A 241 18.83 40.40 -15.06
N ALA A 242 18.59 40.42 -16.38
CA ALA A 242 17.38 41.01 -16.94
C ALA A 242 16.19 40.06 -16.77
N GLU A 243 16.41 38.77 -17.00
CA GLU A 243 15.40 37.74 -16.76
C GLU A 243 15.13 37.59 -15.24
N PHE A 244 16.17 37.65 -14.40
CA PHE A 244 16.00 37.63 -12.96
C PHE A 244 15.18 38.81 -12.44
N ALA A 245 15.47 40.02 -12.93
CA ALA A 245 14.69 41.22 -12.61
C ALA A 245 13.22 41.11 -13.05
N SER A 246 12.97 40.49 -14.21
CA SER A 246 11.61 40.20 -14.68
C SER A 246 10.89 39.23 -13.74
N GLY A 247 11.61 38.24 -13.19
CA GLY A 247 11.08 37.35 -12.15
C GLY A 247 10.72 38.09 -10.86
N VAL A 248 11.55 39.04 -10.43
CA VAL A 248 11.27 39.91 -9.27
C VAL A 248 10.02 40.75 -9.52
N GLU A 249 9.87 41.37 -10.69
CA GLU A 249 8.68 42.16 -11.03
C GLU A 249 7.40 41.31 -11.00
N ARG A 250 7.46 40.09 -11.54
CA ARG A 250 6.35 39.13 -11.50
C ARG A 250 5.98 38.79 -10.05
N PHE A 251 6.95 38.50 -9.20
CA PHE A 251 6.71 38.21 -7.78
C PHE A 251 6.10 39.41 -7.04
N ASP A 252 6.66 40.60 -7.23
CA ASP A 252 6.16 41.82 -6.57
C ASP A 252 4.73 42.17 -7.03
N ARG A 253 4.39 41.89 -8.29
CA ARG A 253 3.01 42.02 -8.78
C ARG A 253 2.08 40.99 -8.15
N ALA A 254 2.50 39.72 -8.06
CA ALA A 254 1.74 38.67 -7.38
C ALA A 254 1.45 39.04 -5.91
N GLN A 255 2.42 39.66 -5.25
CA GLN A 255 2.27 40.16 -3.89
C GLN A 255 1.18 41.22 -3.78
N GLN A 256 0.83 41.98 -4.82
CA GLN A 256 -0.25 42.98 -4.74
C GLN A 256 -1.66 42.39 -4.84
N LEU A 257 -1.79 41.13 -5.25
CA LEU A 257 -3.07 40.47 -5.46
C LEU A 257 -3.68 39.97 -4.13
N PRO A 258 -5.01 39.80 -4.05
CA PRO A 258 -5.67 39.48 -2.79
C PRO A 258 -5.45 38.02 -2.33
N LEU A 259 -5.29 37.08 -3.24
CA LEU A 259 -5.26 35.65 -2.91
C LEU A 259 -4.32 34.84 -3.80
N LEU A 260 -3.96 33.65 -3.32
CA LEU A 260 -3.25 32.62 -4.07
C LEU A 260 -4.07 31.33 -4.02
N ALA A 261 -4.88 31.08 -5.05
CA ALA A 261 -5.68 29.88 -5.19
C ALA A 261 -5.09 28.94 -6.24
N ILE A 262 -4.78 27.71 -5.83
CA ILE A 262 -4.24 26.66 -6.71
C ILE A 262 -5.36 25.96 -7.50
N GLY A 263 -6.57 25.85 -6.93
CA GLY A 263 -7.72 25.19 -7.54
C GLY A 263 -7.77 23.67 -7.26
N GLU A 264 -8.86 23.24 -6.61
CA GLU A 264 -9.09 21.83 -6.23
C GLU A 264 -9.95 21.03 -7.21
N ALA A 265 -10.55 21.68 -8.21
CA ALA A 265 -11.51 21.03 -9.11
C ALA A 265 -10.86 19.98 -10.04
N GLY A 266 -9.53 19.84 -10.04
CA GLY A 266 -8.82 18.78 -10.76
C GLY A 266 -9.19 17.41 -10.20
N TYR A 267 -9.33 17.28 -8.88
CA TYR A 267 -9.76 16.02 -8.27
C TYR A 267 -11.16 15.59 -8.74
N SER A 268 -12.11 16.53 -8.83
CA SER A 268 -13.46 16.25 -9.32
C SER A 268 -13.51 15.95 -10.80
N ALA A 269 -12.70 16.67 -11.59
CA ALA A 269 -12.58 16.43 -13.02
C ALA A 269 -11.99 15.04 -13.30
N ILE A 270 -10.93 14.64 -12.58
CA ILE A 270 -10.35 13.30 -12.67
C ILE A 270 -11.40 12.26 -12.26
N ALA A 271 -12.11 12.46 -11.15
CA ALA A 271 -13.13 11.52 -10.68
C ALA A 271 -14.26 11.33 -11.71
N GLU A 272 -14.69 12.40 -12.37
CA GLU A 272 -15.69 12.38 -13.45
C GLU A 272 -15.17 11.60 -14.67
N PHE A 273 -13.98 11.94 -15.17
CA PHE A 273 -13.35 11.23 -16.28
C PHE A 273 -13.16 9.73 -16.00
N VAL A 274 -12.62 9.42 -14.82
CA VAL A 274 -12.34 8.04 -14.40
C VAL A 274 -13.63 7.22 -14.23
N ALA A 275 -14.73 7.85 -13.79
CA ALA A 275 -16.03 7.18 -13.67
C ALA A 275 -16.56 6.67 -15.03
N GLU A 276 -16.23 7.37 -16.11
CA GLU A 276 -16.59 7.02 -17.50
C GLU A 276 -15.58 6.09 -18.20
N SER A 277 -14.39 5.90 -17.60
CA SER A 277 -13.36 5.01 -18.13
C SER A 277 -13.67 3.53 -17.89
N ARG A 278 -12.97 2.64 -18.61
CA ARG A 278 -13.11 1.18 -18.48
C ARG A 278 -12.39 0.57 -17.27
N ILE A 279 -11.75 1.38 -16.43
CA ILE A 279 -11.06 0.85 -15.25
C ILE A 279 -12.06 0.29 -14.24
N ARG A 280 -11.63 -0.72 -13.48
CA ARG A 280 -12.49 -1.33 -12.47
C ARG A 280 -12.77 -0.34 -11.36
N LYS A 281 -13.98 -0.38 -10.81
CA LYS A 281 -14.40 0.51 -9.72
C LYS A 281 -13.42 0.57 -8.54
N PRO A 282 -12.89 -0.56 -8.01
CA PRO A 282 -11.90 -0.50 -6.93
C PRO A 282 -10.62 0.27 -7.27
N ASP A 283 -10.22 0.27 -8.54
CA ASP A 283 -8.99 0.91 -9.02
C ASP A 283 -9.17 2.42 -9.26
N GLN A 284 -10.42 2.89 -9.37
CA GLN A 284 -10.74 4.31 -9.62
C GLN A 284 -10.19 5.24 -8.54
N ALA A 285 -10.28 4.82 -7.28
CA ALA A 285 -9.78 5.62 -6.17
C ALA A 285 -8.26 5.83 -6.24
N ALA A 286 -7.49 4.80 -6.60
CA ALA A 286 -6.04 4.91 -6.71
C ALA A 286 -5.64 5.92 -7.80
N VAL A 287 -6.27 5.83 -8.99
CA VAL A 287 -6.02 6.79 -10.07
C VAL A 287 -6.38 8.21 -9.65
N ALA A 288 -7.58 8.41 -9.08
CA ALA A 288 -8.07 9.73 -8.68
C ALA A 288 -7.17 10.43 -7.64
N THR A 289 -6.58 9.67 -6.71
CA THR A 289 -5.72 10.24 -5.65
C THR A 289 -4.24 10.32 -6.06
N SER A 290 -3.81 9.60 -7.09
CA SER A 290 -2.38 9.46 -7.45
C SER A 290 -1.75 10.69 -8.13
N ARG A 291 -2.53 11.72 -8.50
CA ARG A 291 -2.06 12.85 -9.32
C ARG A 291 -1.38 13.98 -8.55
N LEU A 292 -1.07 13.76 -7.28
CA LEU A 292 -0.16 14.59 -6.46
C LEU A 292 -0.46 16.10 -6.49
N MET A 293 -1.72 16.53 -6.69
CA MET A 293 -2.04 17.96 -6.80
C MET A 293 -1.66 18.73 -5.53
N SER A 294 -2.01 18.21 -4.36
CA SER A 294 -1.61 18.77 -3.05
C SER A 294 -0.09 18.80 -2.86
N PHE A 295 0.60 17.75 -3.31
CA PHE A 295 2.06 17.71 -3.25
C PHE A 295 2.70 18.74 -4.18
N ARG A 296 2.17 18.93 -5.41
CA ARG A 296 2.63 19.97 -6.34
C ARG A 296 2.53 21.35 -5.71
N GLN A 297 1.41 21.63 -5.04
CA GLN A 297 1.23 22.85 -4.28
C GLN A 297 2.33 23.01 -3.23
N SER A 298 2.53 22.02 -2.35
CA SER A 298 3.57 22.09 -1.31
C SER A 298 4.97 22.34 -1.89
N VAL A 299 5.34 21.62 -2.95
CA VAL A 299 6.63 21.81 -3.63
C VAL A 299 6.74 23.22 -4.21
N PHE A 300 5.70 23.72 -4.88
CA PHE A 300 5.69 25.06 -5.44
C PHE A 300 5.90 26.13 -4.36
N PHE A 301 5.20 26.04 -3.22
CA PHE A 301 5.40 26.94 -2.09
C PHE A 301 6.82 26.87 -1.52
N VAL A 302 7.33 25.66 -1.27
CA VAL A 302 8.71 25.46 -0.79
C VAL A 302 9.71 26.11 -1.73
N ARG A 303 9.52 25.98 -3.05
CA ARG A 303 10.43 26.55 -4.05
C ARG A 303 10.40 28.08 -4.02
N LEU A 304 9.22 28.70 -4.00
CA LEU A 304 9.10 30.16 -3.87
C LEU A 304 9.73 30.68 -2.58
N TRP A 305 9.43 30.03 -1.46
CA TRP A 305 9.97 30.37 -0.14
C TRP A 305 11.50 30.27 -0.11
N ARG A 306 12.08 29.20 -0.68
CA ARG A 306 13.54 29.03 -0.80
C ARG A 306 14.18 30.16 -1.60
N TRP A 307 13.65 30.46 -2.79
CA TRP A 307 14.16 31.56 -3.62
C TRP A 307 14.11 32.91 -2.90
N GLN A 308 13.04 33.15 -2.15
CA GLN A 308 12.90 34.37 -1.38
C GLN A 308 13.88 34.44 -0.20
N ASN A 309 14.16 33.32 0.48
CA ASN A 309 15.19 33.29 1.54
C ASN A 309 16.59 33.57 1.00
N VAL A 310 16.92 33.04 -0.17
CA VAL A 310 18.19 33.37 -0.82
C VAL A 310 18.30 34.89 -1.07
N ARG A 311 17.22 35.55 -1.48
CA ARG A 311 17.18 37.02 -1.63
C ARG A 311 17.29 37.75 -0.28
N ILE A 312 16.74 37.20 0.80
CA ILE A 312 16.85 37.73 2.17
C ILE A 312 18.32 37.68 2.63
N ASP A 313 18.99 36.55 2.42
CA ASP A 313 20.40 36.36 2.77
C ASP A 313 21.31 37.31 1.99
N ASP A 314 21.06 37.48 0.69
CA ASP A 314 21.78 38.45 -0.14
C ASP A 314 21.61 39.89 0.37
N ALA A 315 20.40 40.28 0.77
CA ALA A 315 20.15 41.59 1.35
C ALA A 315 20.87 41.77 2.69
N GLN A 316 20.89 40.72 3.53
CA GLN A 316 21.65 40.70 4.78
C GLN A 316 23.15 40.90 4.53
N ARG A 317 23.74 40.17 3.57
CA ARG A 317 25.16 40.29 3.21
C ARG A 317 25.51 41.66 2.65
N ALA A 318 24.59 42.26 1.89
CA ALA A 318 24.73 43.62 1.39
C ALA A 318 24.59 44.69 2.50
N GLY A 319 24.16 44.30 3.71
CA GLY A 319 23.88 45.21 4.82
C GLY A 319 22.60 46.04 4.62
N ASP A 320 21.74 45.64 3.69
CA ASP A 320 20.49 46.33 3.36
C ASP A 320 19.34 45.79 4.23
N GLN A 321 19.31 46.27 5.48
CA GLN A 321 18.37 45.81 6.51
C GLN A 321 16.91 46.12 6.14
N GLU A 322 16.63 47.26 5.49
CA GLU A 322 15.27 47.61 5.07
C GLU A 322 14.76 46.65 3.99
N LYS A 323 15.61 46.35 2.99
CA LYS A 323 15.29 45.36 1.96
C LYS A 323 15.12 43.97 2.56
N GLN A 324 16.01 43.57 3.48
CA GLN A 324 15.90 42.29 4.18
C GLN A 324 14.54 42.15 4.87
N LEU A 325 14.15 43.13 5.69
CA LEU A 325 12.85 43.13 6.37
C LEU A 325 11.67 43.12 5.38
N GLY A 326 11.75 43.89 4.30
CA GLY A 326 10.75 43.89 3.23
C GLY A 326 10.55 42.52 2.60
N LEU A 327 11.64 41.80 2.32
CA LEU A 327 11.60 40.45 1.75
C LEU A 327 11.05 39.40 2.72
N ILE A 328 11.35 39.52 4.02
CA ILE A 328 10.77 38.66 5.08
C ILE A 328 9.25 38.89 5.15
N ARG A 329 8.79 40.14 5.13
CA ARG A 329 7.35 40.47 5.10
C ARG A 329 6.64 39.90 3.86
N GLN A 330 7.29 39.94 2.70
CA GLN A 330 6.76 39.32 1.48
C GLN A 330 6.62 37.79 1.63
N ASN A 331 7.56 37.13 2.31
CA ASN A 331 7.47 35.70 2.61
C ASN A 331 6.27 35.39 3.52
N LEU A 332 6.03 36.19 4.57
CA LEU A 332 4.81 36.03 5.40
C LEU A 332 3.54 36.23 4.56
N ARG A 333 3.51 37.25 3.72
CA ARG A 333 2.36 37.55 2.86
C ARG A 333 2.04 36.43 1.87
N LEU A 334 3.06 35.73 1.36
CA LEU A 334 2.86 34.56 0.48
C LEU A 334 1.99 33.49 1.17
N TYR A 335 2.25 33.20 2.46
CA TYR A 335 1.43 32.27 3.24
C TYR A 335 0.03 32.81 3.48
N GLU A 336 -0.09 34.09 3.87
CA GLU A 336 -1.39 34.71 4.13
C GLU A 336 -2.29 34.69 2.89
N GLN A 337 -1.75 34.97 1.69
CA GLN A 337 -2.51 34.88 0.43
C GLN A 337 -3.02 33.46 0.16
N ALA A 338 -2.29 32.43 0.58
CA ALA A 338 -2.56 31.03 0.29
C ALA A 338 -3.64 30.40 1.18
N ILE A 339 -3.86 30.97 2.37
CA ILE A 339 -4.87 30.49 3.33
C ILE A 339 -6.21 31.24 3.23
N VAL A 340 -6.27 32.31 2.43
CA VAL A 340 -7.49 33.10 2.19
C VAL A 340 -8.57 32.35 1.39
N PRO A 341 -8.26 31.58 0.32
CA PRO A 341 -9.28 30.91 -0.48
C PRO A 341 -10.13 29.93 0.34
N GLU A 342 -11.43 29.88 0.06
CA GLU A 342 -12.34 28.87 0.63
C GLU A 342 -12.22 27.53 -0.12
N GLU A 343 -11.02 26.97 -0.20
CA GLU A 343 -10.70 25.71 -0.87
C GLU A 343 -9.92 24.77 0.09
N THR A 344 -10.01 23.46 -0.13
CA THR A 344 -9.28 22.47 0.71
C THR A 344 -7.76 22.68 0.64
N ALA A 345 -7.26 23.15 -0.51
CA ALA A 345 -5.88 23.55 -0.71
C ALA A 345 -5.38 24.60 0.31
N ALA A 346 -6.26 25.48 0.81
CA ALA A 346 -5.92 26.45 1.84
C ALA A 346 -5.74 25.79 3.22
N LEU A 347 -6.59 24.81 3.55
CA LEU A 347 -6.44 23.99 4.76
C LEU A 347 -5.16 23.16 4.71
N GLU A 348 -4.88 22.53 3.57
CA GLU A 348 -3.65 21.78 3.36
C GLU A 348 -2.41 22.67 3.47
N THR A 349 -2.48 23.93 3.02
CA THR A 349 -1.40 24.91 3.23
C THR A 349 -1.19 25.17 4.72
N LEU A 350 -2.28 25.38 5.46
CA LEU A 350 -2.21 25.65 6.89
C LEU A 350 -1.62 24.47 7.67
N THR A 351 -1.97 23.22 7.32
CA THR A 351 -1.50 22.03 8.05
C THR A 351 -0.16 21.48 7.55
N ASN A 352 0.10 21.50 6.25
CA ASN A 352 1.29 20.85 5.67
C ASN A 352 2.49 21.81 5.57
N LEU A 353 2.25 23.12 5.57
CA LEU A 353 3.30 24.15 5.44
C LEU A 353 3.47 25.00 6.70
N GLY A 354 2.88 24.60 7.83
CA GLY A 354 3.00 25.27 9.13
C GLY A 354 4.46 25.50 9.56
N VAL A 355 5.35 24.53 9.27
CA VAL A 355 6.79 24.64 9.56
C VAL A 355 7.47 25.80 8.81
N LEU A 356 7.11 26.02 7.55
CA LEU A 356 7.71 27.10 6.76
C LEU A 356 7.20 28.48 7.20
N ARG A 357 5.90 28.55 7.58
CA ARG A 357 5.30 29.73 8.21
C ARG A 357 6.03 30.06 9.50
N GLU A 358 6.18 29.08 10.39
CA GLU A 358 6.91 29.22 11.66
C GLU A 358 8.36 29.67 11.45
N SER A 359 9.07 29.06 10.51
CA SER A 359 10.45 29.46 10.18
C SER A 359 10.53 30.91 9.75
N THR A 360 9.59 31.37 8.92
CA THR A 360 9.51 32.77 8.48
C THR A 360 9.17 33.71 9.64
N TYR A 361 8.27 33.32 10.53
CA TYR A 361 7.94 34.06 11.74
C TYR A 361 9.17 34.24 12.65
N ARG A 362 9.92 33.15 12.91
CA ARG A 362 11.16 33.22 13.70
C ARG A 362 12.19 34.15 13.09
N ALA A 363 12.30 34.17 11.76
CA ALA A 363 13.17 35.11 11.06
C ALA A 363 12.79 36.59 11.32
N VAL A 364 11.49 36.90 11.45
CA VAL A 364 11.04 38.25 11.86
C VAL A 364 11.44 38.57 13.30
N GLU A 365 11.23 37.65 14.25
CA GLU A 365 11.60 37.88 15.65
C GLU A 365 13.11 38.06 15.84
N GLU A 366 13.90 37.25 15.16
CA GLU A 366 15.37 37.34 15.16
C GLU A 366 15.83 38.68 14.55
N PHE A 367 15.25 39.07 13.41
CA PHE A 367 15.52 40.36 12.80
C PHE A 367 15.14 41.52 13.75
N ALA A 368 13.97 41.47 14.38
CA ALA A 368 13.49 42.48 15.33
C ALA A 368 14.41 42.61 16.55
N THR A 369 14.96 41.49 17.02
CA THR A 369 15.91 41.47 18.15
C THR A 369 17.23 42.17 17.78
N ARG A 370 17.72 41.98 16.55
CA ARG A 370 18.96 42.60 16.06
C ARG A 370 18.78 44.05 15.63
N HIS A 371 17.60 44.39 15.11
CA HIS A 371 17.30 45.67 14.45
C HIS A 371 16.00 46.30 14.96
N SER A 372 15.87 46.43 16.28
CA SER A 372 14.65 46.88 16.97
C SER A 372 14.13 48.26 16.55
N SER A 373 14.96 49.09 15.90
CA SER A 373 14.54 50.40 15.36
C SER A 373 13.80 50.33 14.02
N LEU A 374 13.87 49.21 13.29
CA LEU A 374 13.32 49.06 11.94
C LEU A 374 11.94 48.39 11.90
N ILE A 375 11.51 47.79 13.01
CA ILE A 375 10.18 47.20 13.16
C ILE A 375 9.51 47.81 14.39
N GLU A 376 8.28 48.29 14.21
CA GLU A 376 7.54 48.86 15.33
C GLU A 376 7.09 47.74 16.28
N SER A 377 7.14 47.98 17.59
CA SER A 377 6.72 46.96 18.57
C SER A 377 5.26 46.54 18.39
N SER A 378 4.39 47.46 17.94
CA SER A 378 3.00 47.16 17.56
C SER A 378 2.88 46.21 16.38
N GLU A 379 3.76 46.34 15.39
CA GLU A 379 3.78 45.45 14.23
C GLU A 379 4.25 44.05 14.64
N LEU A 380 5.34 43.96 15.41
CA LEU A 380 5.84 42.68 15.90
C LEU A 380 4.80 41.94 16.75
N GLU A 381 4.10 42.66 17.63
CA GLU A 381 3.04 42.09 18.46
C GLU A 381 1.85 41.61 17.60
N ALA A 382 1.48 42.34 16.55
CA ALA A 382 0.44 41.91 15.61
C ALA A 382 0.84 40.63 14.86
N ILE A 383 2.11 40.52 14.43
CA ILE A 383 2.64 39.32 13.78
C ILE A 383 2.64 38.13 14.74
N ARG A 384 3.06 38.33 16.00
CA ARG A 384 3.02 37.30 17.05
C ARG A 384 1.61 36.82 17.33
N GLN A 385 0.68 37.75 17.53
CA GLN A 385 -0.73 37.42 17.76
C GLN A 385 -1.31 36.63 16.59
N ARG A 386 -0.98 37.01 15.36
CA ARG A 386 -1.41 36.30 14.15
C ARG A 386 -0.84 34.88 14.06
N GLU A 387 0.43 34.67 14.40
CA GLU A 387 1.02 33.33 14.44
C GLU A 387 0.34 32.43 15.48
N VAL A 388 0.04 32.96 16.67
CA VAL A 388 -0.73 32.24 17.71
C VAL A 388 -2.10 31.83 17.17
N GLU A 389 -2.82 32.74 16.52
CA GLU A 389 -4.13 32.46 15.92
C GLU A 389 -4.06 31.35 14.88
N LEU A 390 -3.05 31.38 14.00
CA LEU A 390 -2.86 30.39 12.96
C LEU A 390 -2.48 29.01 13.52
N ARG A 391 -1.66 28.93 14.56
CA ARG A 391 -1.37 27.66 15.25
C ARG A 391 -2.59 27.08 15.94
N VAL A 392 -3.39 27.93 16.59
CA VAL A 392 -4.67 27.48 17.16
C VAL A 392 -5.60 26.98 16.06
N GLU A 393 -5.67 27.68 14.93
CA GLU A 393 -6.48 27.25 13.79
C GLU A 393 -6.00 25.90 13.23
N GLU A 394 -4.70 25.74 13.00
CA GLU A 394 -4.04 24.51 12.57
C GLU A 394 -4.35 23.33 13.51
N SER A 395 -4.11 23.50 14.81
CA SER A 395 -4.38 22.47 15.82
C SER A 395 -5.86 22.08 15.87
N THR A 396 -6.78 23.05 15.77
CA THR A 396 -8.22 22.74 15.72
C THR A 396 -8.62 21.97 14.47
N ILE A 397 -7.99 22.24 13.31
CA ILE A 397 -8.22 21.47 12.08
C ILE A 397 -7.66 20.06 12.21
N LEU A 398 -6.45 19.89 12.76
CA LEU A 398 -5.87 18.57 12.99
C LEU A 398 -6.74 17.73 13.94
N SER A 399 -7.24 18.32 15.03
CA SER A 399 -8.19 17.66 15.93
C SER A 399 -9.51 17.31 15.23
N ALA A 400 -10.05 18.22 14.41
CA ALA A 400 -11.26 17.97 13.63
C ALA A 400 -11.08 16.82 12.63
N LEU A 401 -9.96 16.78 11.91
CA LEU A 401 -9.62 15.69 11.01
C LEU A 401 -9.49 14.36 11.75
N GLN A 402 -8.85 14.34 12.92
CA GLN A 402 -8.75 13.14 13.77
C GLN A 402 -10.13 12.68 14.25
N ASN A 403 -11.02 13.60 14.62
CA ASN A 403 -12.38 13.27 15.07
C ASN A 403 -13.22 12.71 13.91
N LEU A 404 -13.20 13.35 12.74
CA LEU A 404 -13.86 12.86 11.53
C LEU A 404 -13.32 11.49 11.11
N GLU A 405 -12.01 11.27 11.21
CA GLU A 405 -11.38 9.99 10.93
C GLU A 405 -11.87 8.90 11.89
N LYS A 406 -11.96 9.20 13.20
CA LYS A 406 -12.49 8.27 14.22
C LYS A 406 -13.97 7.95 14.02
N GLU A 407 -14.79 8.94 13.67
CA GLU A 407 -16.22 8.76 13.40
C GLU A 407 -16.46 7.91 12.14
N THR A 408 -15.70 8.20 11.09
CA THR A 408 -15.82 7.49 9.80
C THR A 408 -15.18 6.09 9.88
N TYR A 409 -14.10 5.94 10.66
CA TYR A 409 -13.32 4.72 10.82
C TYR A 409 -12.86 4.50 12.26
N PRO A 410 -13.76 4.06 13.17
CA PRO A 410 -13.37 3.79 14.56
C PRO A 410 -12.26 2.72 14.67
N ASN A 411 -12.01 1.96 13.60
CA ASN A 411 -11.00 0.90 13.50
C ASN A 411 -10.32 0.87 12.12
N LYS A 412 -9.71 1.97 11.68
CA LYS A 412 -9.13 2.15 10.32
C LYS A 412 -8.22 1.00 9.83
N TYR A 413 -7.63 0.23 10.75
CA TYR A 413 -6.77 -0.93 10.44
C TYR A 413 -7.03 -2.21 11.25
N ALA A 414 -8.02 -2.22 12.16
CA ALA A 414 -8.23 -3.39 13.04
C ALA A 414 -8.89 -4.59 12.32
N ASP A 415 -9.59 -4.35 11.21
CA ASP A 415 -10.38 -5.35 10.50
C ASP A 415 -9.87 -5.64 9.08
N ILE A 416 -8.56 -5.78 8.84
CA ILE A 416 -8.07 -6.34 7.56
C ILE A 416 -8.45 -7.84 7.41
N TRP A 417 -8.85 -8.47 8.51
CA TRP A 417 -9.20 -9.89 8.60
C TRP A 417 -10.21 -10.37 7.57
N PRO A 418 -11.35 -9.69 7.33
CA PRO A 418 -12.31 -10.16 6.36
C PRO A 418 -11.72 -10.20 4.95
N VAL A 419 -10.90 -9.21 4.57
CA VAL A 419 -10.22 -9.19 3.27
C VAL A 419 -9.26 -10.38 3.19
N LEU A 420 -8.38 -10.53 4.19
CA LEU A 420 -7.40 -11.62 4.21
C LEU A 420 -8.07 -13.02 4.17
N PHE A 421 -9.05 -13.26 5.04
CA PHE A 421 -9.75 -14.55 5.10
C PHE A 421 -10.60 -14.81 3.87
N SER A 422 -11.21 -13.78 3.26
CA SER A 422 -11.92 -13.95 1.99
C SER A 422 -10.95 -14.35 0.86
N THR A 423 -9.77 -13.73 0.78
CA THR A 423 -8.74 -14.10 -0.20
C THR A 423 -8.26 -15.54 0.02
N VAL A 424 -7.93 -15.92 1.26
CA VAL A 424 -7.53 -17.30 1.62
C VAL A 424 -8.62 -18.30 1.23
N ALA A 425 -9.87 -18.01 1.56
CA ALA A 425 -11.00 -18.88 1.28
C ALA A 425 -11.25 -19.01 -0.24
N CYS A 426 -11.12 -17.92 -1.00
CA CYS A 426 -11.24 -17.89 -2.45
C CYS A 426 -10.17 -18.76 -3.13
N ILE A 427 -8.90 -18.56 -2.77
CA ILE A 427 -7.75 -19.32 -3.28
C ILE A 427 -7.92 -20.81 -2.95
N SER A 428 -8.22 -21.13 -1.69
CA SER A 428 -8.40 -22.51 -1.22
C SER A 428 -9.54 -23.21 -1.96
N ALA A 429 -10.70 -22.55 -2.09
CA ALA A 429 -11.83 -23.10 -2.81
C ALA A 429 -11.48 -23.36 -4.29
N SER A 430 -10.80 -22.42 -4.95
CA SER A 430 -10.39 -22.53 -6.36
C SER A 430 -9.48 -23.73 -6.59
N ILE A 431 -8.41 -23.87 -5.81
CA ILE A 431 -7.43 -24.96 -5.94
C ILE A 431 -8.09 -26.30 -5.65
N LEU A 432 -8.91 -26.38 -4.61
CA LEU A 432 -9.59 -27.61 -4.22
C LEU A 432 -10.61 -28.07 -5.27
N LEU A 433 -11.32 -27.14 -5.93
CA LEU A 433 -12.20 -27.48 -7.05
C LEU A 433 -11.42 -28.03 -8.25
N LEU A 434 -10.28 -27.43 -8.59
CA LEU A 434 -9.40 -27.92 -9.66
C LEU A 434 -8.84 -29.31 -9.33
N ALA A 435 -8.35 -29.50 -8.09
CA ALA A 435 -7.85 -30.79 -7.61
C ALA A 435 -8.96 -31.85 -7.61
N ALA A 436 -10.17 -31.50 -7.15
CA ALA A 436 -11.32 -32.38 -7.17
C ALA A 436 -11.64 -32.85 -8.59
N ALA A 437 -11.72 -31.92 -9.56
CA ALA A 437 -11.97 -32.24 -10.96
C ALA A 437 -10.89 -33.18 -11.53
N ALA A 438 -9.62 -32.89 -11.30
CA ALA A 438 -8.50 -33.71 -11.77
C ALA A 438 -8.54 -35.13 -11.18
N PHE A 439 -8.74 -35.27 -9.88
CA PHE A 439 -8.80 -36.56 -9.21
C PHE A 439 -10.04 -37.39 -9.59
N LEU A 440 -11.20 -36.75 -9.74
CA LEU A 440 -12.41 -37.44 -10.19
C LEU A 440 -12.29 -37.90 -11.65
N LEU A 441 -11.68 -37.10 -12.52
CA LEU A 441 -11.38 -37.50 -13.89
C LEU A 441 -10.40 -38.67 -13.93
N ALA A 442 -9.32 -38.61 -13.16
CA ALA A 442 -8.37 -39.73 -13.03
C ALA A 442 -9.06 -41.01 -12.53
N ALA A 443 -9.96 -40.89 -11.55
CA ALA A 443 -10.74 -42.01 -11.05
C ALA A 443 -11.62 -42.64 -12.14
N GLN A 444 -12.30 -41.81 -12.95
CA GLN A 444 -13.14 -42.27 -14.06
C GLN A 444 -12.31 -43.01 -15.11
N LEU A 445 -11.17 -42.46 -15.53
CA LEU A 445 -10.28 -43.07 -16.52
C LEU A 445 -9.69 -44.40 -16.03
N LEU A 446 -9.48 -44.56 -14.73
CA LEU A 446 -8.97 -45.79 -14.12
C LEU A 446 -10.07 -46.83 -13.82
N SER A 447 -11.35 -46.44 -13.81
CA SER A 447 -12.47 -47.33 -13.43
C SER A 447 -12.99 -48.16 -14.62
N LYS A 448 -12.69 -49.46 -14.65
CA LYS A 448 -13.37 -50.45 -15.52
C LYS A 448 -14.17 -51.51 -14.74
N GLN A 449 -14.18 -51.47 -13.41
CA GLN A 449 -14.79 -52.51 -12.57
C GLN A 449 -15.68 -51.94 -11.46
N ARG A 450 -16.63 -52.78 -11.03
CA ARG A 450 -17.63 -52.52 -10.00
C ARG A 450 -16.96 -52.10 -8.68
N GLU A 451 -17.39 -50.97 -8.15
CA GLU A 451 -16.79 -50.31 -6.99
C GLU A 451 -16.85 -51.17 -5.72
N VAL A 452 -15.71 -51.27 -5.04
CA VAL A 452 -15.67 -51.77 -3.66
C VAL A 452 -16.01 -50.59 -2.76
N GLY A 453 -17.23 -50.55 -2.23
CA GLY A 453 -17.73 -49.46 -1.41
C GLY A 453 -17.04 -49.38 -0.05
N ALA A 454 -15.88 -48.74 0.01
CA ALA A 454 -15.26 -48.37 1.27
C ALA A 454 -16.07 -47.23 1.90
N ARG A 455 -16.76 -47.52 3.01
CA ARG A 455 -17.47 -46.50 3.79
C ARG A 455 -16.47 -45.77 4.68
N HIS A 456 -15.96 -44.64 4.22
CA HIS A 456 -15.18 -43.76 5.07
C HIS A 456 -16.09 -42.76 5.81
N SER A 457 -15.72 -42.42 7.05
CA SER A 457 -16.46 -41.47 7.89
C SER A 457 -16.07 -40.04 7.53
N LEU A 458 -17.06 -39.17 7.28
CA LEU A 458 -16.86 -37.74 7.00
C LEU A 458 -16.04 -37.04 8.11
N LEU A 459 -16.24 -37.44 9.37
CA LEU A 459 -15.53 -36.89 10.52
C LEU A 459 -14.02 -37.16 10.45
N CYS A 460 -13.62 -38.35 9.98
CA CYS A 460 -12.20 -38.67 9.83
C CYS A 460 -11.53 -37.76 8.80
N HIS A 461 -12.18 -37.54 7.66
CA HIS A 461 -11.68 -36.63 6.64
C HIS A 461 -11.55 -35.19 7.16
N ALA A 462 -12.60 -34.70 7.84
CA ALA A 462 -12.56 -33.37 8.44
C ALA A 462 -11.40 -33.21 9.44
N MET A 463 -11.17 -34.20 10.31
CA MET A 463 -10.04 -34.18 11.25
C MET A 463 -8.69 -34.21 10.54
N ILE A 464 -8.55 -34.96 9.44
CA ILE A 464 -7.31 -35.01 8.64
C ILE A 464 -7.03 -33.66 7.97
N TRP A 465 -8.06 -33.03 7.41
CA TRP A 465 -7.95 -31.68 6.83
C TRP A 465 -7.53 -30.65 7.88
N ILE A 466 -8.21 -30.64 9.03
CA ILE A 466 -7.88 -29.74 10.15
C ILE A 466 -6.45 -30.00 10.63
N ALA A 467 -6.03 -31.26 10.78
CA ALA A 467 -4.68 -31.59 11.22
C ALA A 467 -3.60 -31.11 10.23
N GLY A 468 -3.80 -31.29 8.93
CA GLY A 468 -2.86 -30.81 7.92
C GLY A 468 -2.73 -29.29 7.92
N CYS A 469 -3.86 -28.57 7.92
CA CYS A 469 -3.85 -27.10 7.99
C CYS A 469 -3.23 -26.60 9.30
N ALA A 470 -3.62 -27.16 10.45
CA ALA A 470 -3.09 -26.79 11.77
C ALA A 470 -1.58 -27.04 11.86
N LEU A 471 -1.07 -28.15 11.34
CA LEU A 471 0.36 -28.44 11.32
C LEU A 471 1.12 -27.37 10.53
N THR A 472 0.62 -26.99 9.36
CA THR A 472 1.26 -25.94 8.55
C THR A 472 1.13 -24.56 9.17
N PHE A 473 0.02 -24.25 9.84
CA PHE A 473 -0.13 -22.98 10.56
C PHE A 473 0.84 -22.88 11.74
N VAL A 474 1.07 -23.99 12.46
CA VAL A 474 2.07 -24.06 13.53
C VAL A 474 3.48 -23.81 12.98
N VAL A 475 3.84 -24.48 11.87
CA VAL A 475 5.22 -24.45 11.32
C VAL A 475 5.51 -23.20 10.49
N LEU A 476 4.56 -22.74 9.69
CA LEU A 476 4.76 -21.64 8.73
C LEU A 476 4.08 -20.34 9.16
N GLY A 477 3.29 -20.37 10.24
CA GLY A 477 2.67 -19.18 10.83
C GLY A 477 3.21 -18.88 12.22
N MET A 478 2.91 -19.75 13.20
CA MET A 478 3.24 -19.51 14.60
C MET A 478 4.75 -19.48 14.89
N ALA A 479 5.52 -20.36 14.24
CA ALA A 479 6.97 -20.39 14.36
C ALA A 479 7.65 -19.10 13.84
N PRO A 480 7.44 -18.67 12.58
CA PRO A 480 8.01 -17.41 12.09
C PRO A 480 7.42 -16.15 12.74
N ALA A 481 6.24 -16.25 13.37
CA ALA A 481 5.68 -15.17 14.16
C ALA A 481 6.18 -15.12 15.62
N GLU A 482 7.16 -15.96 15.98
CA GLU A 482 7.76 -16.04 17.31
C GLU A 482 6.77 -16.42 18.43
N MET A 483 5.61 -16.98 18.09
CA MET A 483 4.69 -17.57 19.08
C MET A 483 5.27 -18.86 19.68
N ILE A 484 6.20 -19.49 18.95
CA ILE A 484 6.97 -20.66 19.38
C ILE A 484 8.42 -20.21 19.44
N SER A 485 9.02 -20.25 20.63
CA SER A 485 10.41 -19.82 20.80
C SER A 485 11.37 -20.59 19.90
N HIS A 486 12.45 -19.95 19.46
CA HIS A 486 13.46 -20.57 18.59
C HIS A 486 14.00 -21.87 19.17
N GLU A 487 14.19 -21.92 20.50
CA GLU A 487 14.62 -23.13 21.20
C GLU A 487 13.58 -24.26 21.12
N ALA A 488 12.28 -23.94 21.25
CA ALA A 488 11.21 -24.93 21.09
C ALA A 488 11.12 -25.44 19.65
N GLN A 489 11.30 -24.57 18.64
CA GLN A 489 11.36 -24.97 17.22
C GLN A 489 12.52 -25.93 16.97
N ARG A 490 13.73 -25.55 17.42
CA ARG A 490 14.95 -26.35 17.33
C ARG A 490 14.75 -27.73 17.96
N MET A 491 14.19 -27.78 19.17
CA MET A 491 13.91 -29.02 19.87
C MET A 491 12.85 -29.87 19.15
N ALA A 492 11.83 -29.25 18.55
CA ALA A 492 10.82 -29.96 17.76
C ALA A 492 11.43 -30.62 16.51
N VAL A 493 12.31 -29.92 15.80
CA VAL A 493 13.03 -30.46 14.64
C VAL A 493 13.90 -31.65 15.06
N ILE A 494 14.72 -31.49 16.10
CA ILE A 494 15.56 -32.57 16.63
C ILE A 494 14.70 -33.78 17.02
N ALA A 495 13.61 -33.56 17.76
CA ALA A 495 12.69 -34.62 18.17
C ALA A 495 12.05 -35.32 16.96
N SER A 496 11.62 -34.57 15.94
CA SER A 496 11.01 -35.13 14.74
C SER A 496 11.98 -36.00 13.92
N VAL A 497 13.25 -35.60 13.84
CA VAL A 497 14.32 -36.37 13.22
C VAL A 497 14.53 -37.70 13.95
N TRP A 498 14.59 -37.67 15.29
CA TRP A 498 14.71 -38.88 16.10
C TRP A 498 13.50 -39.80 15.99
N VAL A 499 12.28 -39.24 15.97
CA VAL A 499 11.05 -40.02 15.76
C VAL A 499 11.06 -40.66 14.38
N ALA A 500 11.43 -39.94 13.32
CA ALA A 500 11.52 -40.48 11.97
C ALA A 500 12.55 -41.62 11.89
N ALA A 501 13.74 -41.43 12.46
CA ALA A 501 14.75 -42.48 12.56
C ALA A 501 14.24 -43.71 13.32
N GLY A 502 13.54 -43.49 14.44
CA GLY A 502 12.90 -44.55 15.23
C GLY A 502 11.81 -45.30 14.46
N LEU A 503 10.97 -44.60 13.70
CA LEU A 503 9.94 -45.21 12.85
C LEU A 503 10.55 -46.03 11.71
N ILE A 504 11.61 -45.54 11.06
CA ILE A 504 12.34 -46.28 10.02
C ILE A 504 12.93 -47.56 10.61
N ALA A 505 13.59 -47.47 11.77
CA ALA A 505 14.14 -48.63 12.47
C ALA A 505 13.04 -49.63 12.86
N ALA A 506 11.93 -49.15 13.44
CA ALA A 506 10.80 -49.99 13.81
C ALA A 506 10.14 -50.65 12.59
N ALA A 507 10.01 -49.94 11.46
CA ALA A 507 9.50 -50.48 10.21
C ALA A 507 10.42 -51.58 9.67
N ALA A 508 11.73 -51.39 9.71
CA ALA A 508 12.72 -52.40 9.33
C ALA A 508 12.64 -53.64 10.23
N VAL A 509 12.54 -53.46 11.55
CA VAL A 509 12.36 -54.57 12.51
C VAL A 509 11.05 -55.30 12.27
N LEU A 510 9.94 -54.59 12.07
CA LEU A 510 8.63 -55.18 11.77
C LEU A 510 8.64 -55.96 10.46
N LEU A 511 9.36 -55.48 9.44
CA LEU A 511 9.56 -56.17 8.19
C LEU A 511 10.30 -57.50 8.42
N VAL A 512 11.41 -57.47 9.16
CA VAL A 512 12.20 -58.67 9.54
C VAL A 512 11.37 -59.65 10.35
N VAL A 513 10.65 -59.19 11.38
CA VAL A 513 9.80 -60.03 12.22
C VAL A 513 8.64 -60.63 11.43
N ARG A 514 8.02 -59.87 10.50
CA ARG A 514 6.98 -60.41 9.60
C ARG A 514 7.54 -61.51 8.71
N VAL A 515 8.75 -61.32 8.17
CA VAL A 515 9.46 -62.31 7.37
C VAL A 515 9.74 -63.58 8.19
N LEU A 516 10.19 -63.44 9.44
CA LEU A 516 10.50 -64.58 10.32
C LEU A 516 9.25 -65.32 10.85
N ARG A 517 8.16 -64.60 11.15
CA ARG A 517 6.94 -65.20 11.76
C ARG A 517 6.02 -65.89 10.75
N ARG A 518 5.98 -65.47 9.48
CA ARG A 518 5.20 -66.19 8.45
C ARG A 518 5.97 -67.44 8.01
N ARG A 519 5.99 -68.46 8.87
CA ARG A 519 6.57 -69.81 8.65
C ARG A 519 5.97 -70.60 7.47
N GLN A 520 5.08 -70.01 6.69
CA GLN A 520 4.53 -70.58 5.47
C GLN A 520 4.61 -69.53 4.35
N TYR A 521 5.60 -69.68 3.47
CA TYR A 521 5.48 -69.72 2.00
C TYR A 521 6.79 -69.38 1.29
N ARG A 522 7.11 -70.27 0.33
CA ARG A 522 7.89 -70.07 -0.89
C ARG A 522 7.98 -68.59 -1.32
N PHE A 523 9.12 -67.94 -1.12
CA PHE A 523 9.50 -66.74 -1.85
C PHE A 523 10.79 -67.02 -2.62
N SER A 524 10.87 -66.48 -3.84
CA SER A 524 12.08 -66.52 -4.66
C SER A 524 13.24 -65.88 -3.89
N LEU A 525 14.44 -66.45 -4.07
CA LEU A 525 15.69 -66.01 -3.45
C LEU A 525 15.88 -64.47 -3.49
N ILE A 526 15.34 -63.83 -4.52
CA ILE A 526 15.38 -62.39 -4.79
C ILE A 526 14.71 -61.55 -3.70
N ALA A 527 13.55 -61.97 -3.17
CA ALA A 527 12.87 -61.21 -2.13
C ALA A 527 13.61 -61.30 -0.79
N MET A 528 14.16 -62.47 -0.46
CA MET A 528 14.96 -62.67 0.74
C MET A 528 16.26 -61.84 0.66
N LEU A 529 16.95 -61.88 -0.49
CA LEU A 529 18.13 -61.05 -0.74
C LEU A 529 17.80 -59.56 -0.65
N ALA A 530 16.74 -59.08 -1.31
CA ALA A 530 16.36 -57.67 -1.25
C ALA A 530 16.07 -57.21 0.18
N THR A 531 15.45 -58.06 1.00
CA THR A 531 15.13 -57.75 2.40
C THR A 531 16.40 -57.72 3.27
N THR A 532 17.27 -58.72 3.17
CA THR A 532 18.50 -58.78 3.96
C THR A 532 19.50 -57.71 3.51
N THR A 533 19.57 -57.42 2.21
CA THR A 533 20.36 -56.31 1.67
C THR A 533 19.82 -54.97 2.14
N ALA A 534 18.50 -54.75 2.15
CA ALA A 534 17.93 -53.50 2.69
C ALA A 534 18.25 -53.31 4.18
N VAL A 535 18.15 -54.37 4.99
CA VAL A 535 18.50 -54.33 6.42
C VAL A 535 20.00 -54.13 6.64
N ALA A 536 20.85 -54.81 5.85
CA ALA A 536 22.30 -54.65 5.92
C ALA A 536 22.75 -53.26 5.49
N VAL A 537 22.13 -52.69 4.45
CA VAL A 537 22.37 -51.32 3.99
C VAL A 537 21.92 -50.32 5.05
N LEU A 538 20.73 -50.47 5.64
CA LEU A 538 20.27 -49.60 6.73
C LEU A 538 21.17 -49.69 7.97
N ALA A 539 21.63 -50.88 8.35
CA ALA A 539 22.54 -51.08 9.46
C ALA A 539 23.95 -50.52 9.19
N ALA A 540 24.45 -50.64 7.96
CA ALA A 540 25.73 -50.09 7.53
C ALA A 540 25.70 -48.56 7.39
N LEU A 541 24.54 -48.00 7.05
CA LEU A 541 24.32 -46.55 6.98
C LEU A 541 24.05 -45.93 8.35
N TRP A 542 23.69 -46.71 9.38
CA TRP A 542 23.36 -46.20 10.71
C TRP A 542 24.49 -45.39 11.39
N PRO A 543 25.77 -45.80 11.35
CA PRO A 543 26.86 -44.99 11.91
C PRO A 543 27.05 -43.67 11.16
N LEU A 544 26.88 -43.67 9.83
CA LEU A 544 26.92 -42.46 9.01
C LEU A 544 25.74 -41.54 9.31
N MET A 545 24.54 -42.10 9.50
CA MET A 545 23.35 -41.37 9.93
C MET A 545 23.51 -40.82 11.35
N ALA A 546 24.08 -41.59 12.28
CA ALA A 546 24.31 -41.14 13.65
C ALA A 546 25.36 -40.02 13.73
N VAL A 547 26.42 -40.09 12.91
CA VAL A 547 27.40 -39.01 12.76
C VAL A 547 26.79 -37.80 12.07
N ALA A 548 25.98 -37.99 11.02
CA ALA A 548 25.25 -36.91 10.37
C ALA A 548 24.24 -36.24 11.31
N PHE A 549 23.50 -37.02 12.11
CA PHE A 549 22.57 -36.49 13.12
C PHE A 549 23.29 -35.83 14.29
N GLY A 550 24.44 -36.36 14.71
CA GLY A 550 25.30 -35.73 15.71
C GLY A 550 25.91 -34.41 15.21
N ALA A 551 26.36 -34.38 13.95
CA ALA A 551 26.87 -33.18 13.30
C ALA A 551 25.76 -32.15 13.05
N ILE A 552 24.57 -32.59 12.63
CA ILE A 552 23.36 -31.76 12.56
C ILE A 552 23.11 -31.20 13.95
N ALA A 553 23.09 -31.99 15.02
CA ALA A 553 22.81 -31.51 16.38
C ALA A 553 23.88 -30.54 16.96
N GLN A 554 25.14 -30.68 16.55
CA GLN A 554 26.28 -29.87 17.05
C GLN A 554 26.53 -28.60 16.24
N ASN A 555 26.25 -28.61 14.93
CA ASN A 555 26.38 -27.49 14.00
C ASN A 555 25.04 -27.28 13.29
N LEU A 556 23.97 -26.95 14.04
CA LEU A 556 22.69 -26.63 13.44
C LEU A 556 22.82 -25.26 12.76
N PRO A 557 22.83 -25.13 11.42
CA PRO A 557 22.42 -23.86 10.82
C PRO A 557 21.04 -23.52 11.39
N ASP A 558 20.76 -22.24 11.56
CA ASP A 558 19.49 -21.69 12.07
C ASP A 558 18.25 -22.51 11.67
N LEU A 559 17.90 -23.53 12.48
CA LEU A 559 16.79 -24.46 12.26
C LEU A 559 15.52 -23.92 12.93
N TRP A 560 15.31 -22.62 12.75
CA TRP A 560 14.09 -21.93 13.05
C TRP A 560 13.53 -21.38 11.74
N MET A 561 12.21 -21.21 11.67
CA MET A 561 11.57 -20.65 10.48
C MET A 561 11.63 -19.13 10.57
N PRO A 562 12.39 -18.43 9.72
CA PRO A 562 12.45 -16.99 9.81
C PRO A 562 11.15 -16.33 9.38
N ALA A 563 10.85 -15.20 10.02
CA ALA A 563 9.85 -14.28 9.52
C ALA A 563 10.22 -13.91 8.09
N LYS A 564 9.25 -14.01 7.18
CA LYS A 564 9.43 -13.73 5.78
C LYS A 564 8.68 -12.46 5.41
N GLY A 565 9.34 -11.66 4.58
CA GLY A 565 8.78 -10.48 3.93
C GLY A 565 7.83 -10.82 2.76
N TRP A 566 7.13 -9.83 2.22
CA TRP A 566 6.26 -10.02 1.05
C TRP A 566 6.87 -9.32 -0.17
N SER A 567 7.12 -10.08 -1.25
CA SER A 567 7.96 -9.62 -2.37
C SER A 567 9.33 -9.17 -1.84
N ASP A 568 9.68 -7.90 -2.05
CA ASP A 568 10.96 -7.27 -1.69
C ASP A 568 10.87 -6.49 -0.37
N ILE A 569 9.71 -6.53 0.31
CA ILE A 569 9.49 -5.85 1.60
C ILE A 569 9.95 -6.77 2.73
N ASP A 570 10.88 -6.32 3.57
CA ASP A 570 11.35 -7.05 4.75
C ASP A 570 10.21 -7.39 5.74
N ALA A 571 10.37 -8.48 6.50
CA ALA A 571 9.37 -8.95 7.45
C ALA A 571 9.05 -7.91 8.54
N GLU A 572 10.04 -7.16 9.03
CA GLU A 572 9.87 -6.16 10.07
C GLU A 572 9.15 -4.91 9.54
N VAL A 573 9.43 -4.53 8.30
CA VAL A 573 8.71 -3.46 7.59
C VAL A 573 7.25 -3.85 7.40
N LEU A 574 6.99 -5.07 6.92
CA LEU A 574 5.62 -5.60 6.76
C LEU A 574 4.87 -5.65 8.10
N ARG A 575 5.55 -6.03 9.18
CA ARG A 575 4.98 -6.07 10.53
C ARG A 575 4.60 -4.68 11.04
N THR A 576 5.50 -3.72 10.87
CA THR A 576 5.28 -2.33 11.29
C THR A 576 4.17 -1.69 10.47
N ALA A 577 4.17 -1.89 9.15
CA ALA A 577 3.13 -1.38 8.24
C ALA A 577 1.72 -1.93 8.54
N THR A 578 1.64 -3.15 9.08
CA THR A 578 0.37 -3.77 9.50
C THR A 578 -0.02 -3.46 10.95
N ASN A 579 0.84 -2.76 11.69
CA ASN A 579 0.68 -2.47 13.12
C ASN A 579 0.40 -3.73 13.96
N VAL A 580 1.08 -4.84 13.64
CA VAL A 580 0.89 -6.12 14.32
C VAL A 580 2.06 -6.41 15.25
N GLY A 581 1.78 -6.80 16.49
CA GLY A 581 2.82 -7.19 17.45
C GLY A 581 3.45 -8.55 17.13
N ASN A 582 4.74 -8.72 17.46
CA ASN A 582 5.40 -10.02 17.50
C ASN A 582 4.68 -10.98 18.46
N GLY A 583 4.74 -12.28 18.19
CA GLY A 583 4.08 -13.29 19.02
C GLY A 583 2.54 -13.27 18.97
N SER A 584 1.93 -12.57 18.00
CA SER A 584 0.47 -12.51 17.86
C SER A 584 -0.06 -13.50 16.83
N PHE A 585 -1.29 -13.99 17.04
CA PHE A 585 -2.01 -14.80 16.04
C PHE A 585 -2.20 -14.08 14.71
N ALA A 586 -2.29 -12.75 14.77
CA ALA A 586 -2.39 -11.90 13.62
C ALA A 586 -1.14 -12.04 12.73
N TRP A 587 0.03 -11.88 13.35
CA TRP A 587 1.31 -12.02 12.66
C TRP A 587 1.53 -13.45 12.15
N ALA A 588 1.12 -14.46 12.94
CA ALA A 588 1.16 -15.85 12.51
C ALA A 588 0.32 -16.13 11.26
N THR A 589 -0.82 -15.46 11.12
CA THR A 589 -1.67 -15.62 9.92
C THR A 589 -1.03 -14.96 8.70
N ILE A 590 -0.47 -13.77 8.85
CA ILE A 590 0.27 -13.10 7.77
C ILE A 590 1.45 -13.96 7.32
N GLN A 591 2.27 -14.43 8.26
CA GLN A 591 3.40 -15.32 7.97
C GLN A 591 2.97 -16.62 7.30
N TRP A 592 1.87 -17.23 7.76
CA TRP A 592 1.33 -18.44 7.13
C TRP A 592 0.96 -18.20 5.67
N ILE A 593 0.46 -17.02 5.31
CA ILE A 593 0.12 -16.68 3.91
C ILE A 593 1.40 -16.38 3.10
N VAL A 594 2.32 -15.58 3.64
CA VAL A 594 3.60 -15.20 2.99
C VAL A 594 4.46 -16.43 2.65
N HIS A 595 4.45 -17.43 3.53
CA HIS A 595 5.14 -18.72 3.31
C HIS A 595 4.36 -19.68 2.39
N GLY A 596 3.23 -19.24 1.82
CA GLY A 596 2.37 -20.10 0.99
C GLY A 596 1.76 -21.27 1.77
N GLY A 597 1.61 -21.11 3.10
CA GLY A 597 1.14 -22.14 4.00
C GLY A 597 -0.24 -22.68 3.69
N ILE A 598 -1.08 -21.94 2.96
CA ILE A 598 -2.33 -22.43 2.38
C ILE A 598 -2.03 -23.61 1.44
N TYR A 599 -1.15 -23.41 0.44
CA TYR A 599 -0.79 -24.44 -0.53
C TYR A 599 -0.16 -25.66 0.15
N VAL A 600 0.78 -25.42 1.08
CA VAL A 600 1.43 -26.49 1.84
C VAL A 600 0.39 -27.23 2.69
N GLY A 601 -0.53 -26.52 3.33
CA GLY A 601 -1.61 -27.10 4.14
C GLY A 601 -2.48 -28.04 3.32
N LEU A 602 -2.89 -27.62 2.12
CA LEU A 602 -3.65 -28.45 1.19
C LEU A 602 -2.88 -29.73 0.81
N VAL A 603 -1.61 -29.61 0.46
CA VAL A 603 -0.76 -30.76 0.09
C VAL A 603 -0.59 -31.72 1.27
N VAL A 604 -0.29 -31.21 2.46
CA VAL A 604 -0.14 -32.03 3.68
C VAL A 604 -1.43 -32.77 4.00
N SER A 605 -2.58 -32.10 3.94
CA SER A 605 -3.89 -32.74 4.14
C SER A 605 -4.14 -33.87 3.13
N LEU A 606 -3.81 -33.67 1.86
CA LEU A 606 -3.96 -34.72 0.83
C LEU A 606 -3.02 -35.91 1.04
N LEU A 607 -1.78 -35.67 1.48
CA LEU A 607 -0.83 -36.72 1.83
C LEU A 607 -1.31 -37.52 3.04
N LEU A 608 -1.86 -36.85 4.06
CA LEU A 608 -2.45 -37.51 5.23
C LEU A 608 -3.69 -38.34 4.85
N GLU A 609 -4.53 -37.84 3.95
CA GLU A 609 -5.68 -38.59 3.41
C GLU A 609 -5.23 -39.84 2.65
N ALA A 610 -4.21 -39.72 1.79
CA ALA A 610 -3.66 -40.86 1.07
C ALA A 610 -3.05 -41.88 2.05
N ALA A 611 -2.28 -41.44 3.03
CA ALA A 611 -1.69 -42.31 4.05
C ALA A 611 -2.78 -43.03 4.86
N TRP A 612 -3.83 -42.32 5.27
CA TRP A 612 -4.99 -42.88 5.95
C TRP A 612 -5.73 -43.92 5.09
N PHE A 613 -5.92 -43.64 3.80
CA PHE A 613 -6.51 -44.58 2.85
C PHE A 613 -5.69 -45.87 2.76
N PHE A 614 -4.37 -45.78 2.62
CA PHE A 614 -3.51 -46.96 2.56
C PHE A 614 -3.51 -47.73 3.88
N TRP A 615 -3.47 -47.04 5.02
CA TRP A 615 -3.51 -47.67 6.35
C TRP A 615 -4.84 -48.39 6.60
N SER A 616 -5.96 -47.72 6.32
CA SER A 616 -7.30 -48.29 6.50
C SER A 616 -7.55 -49.46 5.54
N SER A 617 -7.14 -49.34 4.27
CA SER A 617 -7.20 -50.43 3.29
C SER A 617 -6.35 -51.63 3.73
N ALA A 618 -5.17 -51.38 4.29
CA ALA A 618 -4.31 -52.44 4.80
C ALA A 618 -4.92 -53.17 6.00
N ARG A 619 -5.58 -52.43 6.89
CA ARG A 619 -6.29 -53.00 8.03
C ARG A 619 -7.48 -53.86 7.60
N HIS A 620 -8.30 -53.40 6.65
CA HIS A 620 -9.44 -54.18 6.14
C HIS A 620 -8.97 -55.45 5.40
N ALA A 621 -7.98 -55.34 4.52
CA ALA A 621 -7.40 -56.49 3.84
C ALA A 621 -6.86 -57.53 4.83
N SER A 622 -6.25 -57.08 5.94
CA SER A 622 -5.78 -57.98 6.99
C SER A 622 -6.90 -58.70 7.75
N GLN A 623 -8.06 -58.05 7.93
CA GLN A 623 -9.23 -58.64 8.57
C GLN A 623 -9.93 -59.65 7.67
N GLU A 624 -9.93 -59.42 6.36
CA GLU A 624 -10.53 -60.33 5.36
C GLU A 624 -9.59 -61.48 4.95
N GLY A 625 -8.35 -61.50 5.45
CA GLY A 625 -7.34 -62.48 5.05
C GLY A 625 -6.85 -62.34 3.60
N VAL A 626 -7.21 -61.25 2.92
CA VAL A 626 -6.83 -60.99 1.53
C VAL A 626 -5.49 -60.28 1.48
N SER A 627 -4.59 -60.75 0.63
CA SER A 627 -3.30 -60.10 0.40
C SER A 627 -3.53 -58.71 -0.23
N LEU A 628 -2.92 -57.67 0.33
CA LEU A 628 -2.91 -56.35 -0.29
C LEU A 628 -2.32 -56.44 -1.71
N TRP A 629 -1.32 -57.27 -1.98
CA TRP A 629 -0.63 -57.24 -3.27
C TRP A 629 -1.34 -57.97 -4.40
N THR A 630 -2.44 -58.68 -4.11
CA THR A 630 -3.19 -59.47 -5.11
C THR A 630 -4.39 -58.74 -5.71
N GLN A 631 -4.78 -57.58 -5.17
CA GLN A 631 -5.84 -56.77 -5.77
C GLN A 631 -5.31 -55.92 -6.94
N ASN A 632 -6.16 -55.73 -7.95
CA ASN A 632 -5.91 -54.92 -9.13
C ASN A 632 -5.43 -53.51 -8.75
N THR A 633 -4.16 -53.20 -9.00
CA THR A 633 -3.52 -51.91 -8.66
C THR A 633 -4.28 -50.73 -9.25
N ARG A 634 -4.81 -50.87 -10.48
CA ARG A 634 -5.63 -49.83 -11.12
C ARG A 634 -6.91 -49.52 -10.35
N ALA A 635 -7.59 -50.54 -9.83
CA ALA A 635 -8.81 -50.36 -9.05
C ALA A 635 -8.53 -49.57 -7.76
N ARG A 636 -7.39 -49.81 -7.12
CA ARG A 636 -6.99 -49.04 -5.92
C ARG A 636 -6.67 -47.59 -6.20
N TRP A 637 -5.91 -47.33 -7.26
CA TRP A 637 -5.62 -45.96 -7.67
C TRP A 637 -6.91 -45.24 -8.07
N SER A 638 -7.85 -45.92 -8.75
CA SER A 638 -9.18 -45.37 -9.03
C SER A 638 -9.94 -45.02 -7.74
N THR A 639 -9.98 -45.92 -6.74
CA THR A 639 -10.63 -45.66 -5.46
C THR A 639 -9.96 -44.52 -4.68
N LEU A 640 -8.62 -44.48 -4.63
CA LEU A 640 -7.87 -43.40 -3.98
C LEU A 640 -8.15 -42.06 -4.67
N SER A 641 -8.03 -42.00 -6.00
CA SER A 641 -8.32 -40.79 -6.77
C SER A 641 -9.76 -40.34 -6.54
N ARG A 642 -10.74 -41.25 -6.51
CA ARG A 642 -12.12 -40.86 -6.20
C ARG A 642 -12.24 -40.31 -4.79
N LEU A 643 -11.63 -40.96 -3.80
CA LEU A 643 -11.66 -40.51 -2.41
C LEU A 643 -11.08 -39.11 -2.27
N LEU A 644 -9.88 -38.88 -2.81
CA LEU A 644 -9.23 -37.57 -2.81
C LEU A 644 -10.08 -36.52 -3.56
N GLY A 645 -10.68 -36.91 -4.69
CA GLY A 645 -11.57 -36.03 -5.44
C GLY A 645 -12.82 -35.63 -4.66
N GLU A 646 -13.46 -36.59 -3.97
CA GLU A 646 -14.63 -36.33 -3.13
C GLU A 646 -14.28 -35.49 -1.89
N THR A 647 -13.16 -35.75 -1.22
CA THR A 647 -12.75 -34.98 -0.04
C THR A 647 -12.33 -33.56 -0.41
N CYS A 648 -11.60 -33.37 -1.52
CA CYS A 648 -11.31 -32.06 -2.10
C CYS A 648 -12.60 -31.29 -2.40
N PHE A 649 -13.59 -31.94 -3.02
CA PHE A 649 -14.86 -31.29 -3.35
C PHE A 649 -15.60 -30.82 -2.08
N TRP A 650 -15.68 -31.65 -1.03
CA TRP A 650 -16.30 -31.23 0.22
C TRP A 650 -15.52 -30.12 0.94
N ALA A 651 -14.19 -30.20 0.96
CA ALA A 651 -13.35 -29.14 1.50
C ALA A 651 -13.54 -27.82 0.73
N ALA A 652 -13.63 -27.87 -0.61
CA ALA A 652 -13.92 -26.72 -1.45
C ALA A 652 -15.26 -26.08 -1.10
N LEU A 653 -16.32 -26.88 -0.89
CA LEU A 653 -17.62 -26.36 -0.47
C LEU A 653 -17.57 -25.67 0.90
N CYS A 654 -16.78 -26.19 1.84
CA CYS A 654 -16.56 -25.54 3.14
C CYS A 654 -15.85 -24.19 3.00
N PHE A 655 -14.79 -24.11 2.19
CA PHE A 655 -14.10 -22.85 1.92
C PHE A 655 -14.96 -21.87 1.12
N LEU A 656 -15.79 -22.35 0.20
CA LEU A 656 -16.76 -21.52 -0.52
C LEU A 656 -17.82 -20.96 0.43
N LEU A 657 -18.32 -21.76 1.39
CA LEU A 657 -19.23 -21.27 2.41
C LEU A 657 -18.57 -20.19 3.27
N LEU A 658 -17.32 -20.42 3.70
CA LEU A 658 -16.53 -19.43 4.45
C LEU A 658 -16.34 -18.14 3.65
N TYR A 659 -16.00 -18.26 2.36
CA TYR A 659 -15.88 -17.15 1.43
C TYR A 659 -17.19 -16.36 1.37
N LEU A 660 -18.32 -17.02 1.08
CA LEU A 660 -19.63 -16.35 0.98
C LEU A 660 -20.07 -15.71 2.32
N TRP A 661 -19.62 -16.27 3.44
CA TRP A 661 -19.93 -15.73 4.78
C TRP A 661 -19.14 -14.46 5.12
N ILE A 662 -17.83 -14.45 4.82
CA ILE A 662 -16.89 -13.39 5.21
C ILE A 662 -16.82 -12.27 4.17
N THR A 663 -16.87 -12.60 2.88
CA THR A 663 -16.70 -11.62 1.79
C THR A 663 -17.66 -10.42 1.85
N PRO A 664 -18.91 -10.55 2.33
CA PRO A 664 -19.76 -9.36 2.54
C PRO A 664 -19.16 -8.31 3.48
N GLN A 665 -18.38 -8.71 4.49
CA GLN A 665 -17.66 -7.78 5.36
C GLN A 665 -16.46 -7.16 4.64
N ALA A 666 -15.70 -7.97 3.88
CA ALA A 666 -14.58 -7.50 3.05
C ALA A 666 -15.03 -6.46 2.00
N ILE A 667 -16.17 -6.71 1.33
CA ILE A 667 -16.77 -5.78 0.38
C ILE A 667 -17.13 -4.47 1.05
N ARG A 668 -17.77 -4.50 2.23
CA ARG A 668 -18.11 -3.27 2.97
C ARG A 668 -16.89 -2.48 3.40
N LEU A 669 -15.83 -3.16 3.81
CA LEU A 669 -14.57 -2.51 4.16
C LEU A 669 -13.93 -1.86 2.92
N SER A 670 -13.83 -2.60 1.81
CA SER A 670 -13.32 -2.07 0.53
C SER A 670 -14.16 -0.88 0.05
N GLU A 671 -15.49 -0.97 0.18
CA GLU A 671 -16.41 0.11 -0.18
C GLU A 671 -16.19 1.33 0.71
N ALA A 672 -16.06 1.15 2.02
CA ALA A 672 -15.81 2.26 2.93
C ALA A 672 -14.50 2.97 2.57
N VAL A 673 -13.41 2.24 2.35
CA VAL A 673 -12.11 2.81 1.93
C VAL A 673 -12.24 3.56 0.60
N PHE A 674 -12.93 2.95 -0.37
CA PHE A 674 -13.18 3.56 -1.68
C PHE A 674 -13.98 4.86 -1.55
N GLN A 675 -15.11 4.84 -0.83
CA GLN A 675 -15.97 6.01 -0.68
C GLN A 675 -15.25 7.16 0.03
N HIS A 676 -14.37 6.90 1.01
CA HIS A 676 -13.60 7.97 1.65
C HIS A 676 -12.58 8.62 0.71
N ARG A 677 -11.79 7.82 -0.03
CA ARG A 677 -10.88 8.37 -1.03
C ARG A 677 -11.62 9.16 -2.11
N MET A 678 -12.76 8.63 -2.55
CA MET A 678 -13.58 9.25 -3.59
C MET A 678 -14.43 10.41 -3.08
N ARG A 679 -14.71 10.54 -1.78
CA ARG A 679 -15.54 11.63 -1.21
C ARG A 679 -14.89 12.98 -1.49
N TYR A 680 -13.63 13.11 -1.12
CA TYR A 680 -12.84 14.30 -1.43
C TYR A 680 -12.76 14.53 -2.93
N CYS A 681 -12.48 13.48 -3.70
CA CYS A 681 -12.33 13.64 -5.14
C CYS A 681 -13.62 14.08 -5.83
N ARG A 682 -14.78 13.51 -5.47
CA ARG A 682 -16.07 13.81 -6.12
C ARG A 682 -16.64 15.16 -5.72
N ALA A 683 -16.44 15.57 -4.47
CA ALA A 683 -17.06 16.76 -3.92
C ALA A 683 -16.15 17.43 -2.88
N PRO A 684 -15.04 18.07 -3.32
CA PRO A 684 -14.06 18.64 -2.40
C PRO A 684 -14.68 19.74 -1.52
N HIS A 685 -15.53 20.60 -2.06
CA HIS A 685 -16.31 21.59 -1.30
C HIS A 685 -17.20 21.00 -0.18
N VAL A 686 -17.78 19.82 -0.38
CA VAL A 686 -18.58 19.14 0.67
C VAL A 686 -17.66 18.61 1.76
N HIS A 687 -16.54 18.00 1.35
CA HIS A 687 -15.54 17.52 2.30
C HIS A 687 -14.95 18.67 3.14
N TRP A 688 -14.69 19.80 2.50
CA TRP A 688 -14.31 21.04 3.14
C TRP A 688 -15.39 21.46 4.16
N ALA A 689 -16.65 21.64 3.75
CA ALA A 689 -17.72 22.02 4.70
C ALA A 689 -17.80 21.12 5.95
N GLU A 690 -17.63 19.80 5.79
CA GLU A 690 -17.58 18.84 6.90
C GLU A 690 -16.41 19.08 7.85
N ILE A 691 -15.22 19.40 7.32
CA ILE A 691 -14.06 19.77 8.13
C ILE A 691 -14.35 21.05 8.92
N ARG A 692 -15.04 22.05 8.35
CA ARG A 692 -15.40 23.25 9.13
C ARG A 692 -16.41 22.97 10.22
N ASP A 693 -17.42 22.16 9.93
CA ASP A 693 -18.41 21.78 10.93
C ASP A 693 -17.75 21.04 12.09
N ALA A 694 -16.83 20.11 11.80
CA ALA A 694 -16.04 19.43 12.83
C ALA A 694 -15.10 20.39 13.56
N GLN A 695 -14.46 21.34 12.87
CA GLN A 695 -13.62 22.35 13.49
C GLN A 695 -14.43 23.28 14.41
N ALA A 696 -15.65 23.64 14.01
CA ALA A 696 -16.55 24.43 14.83
C ALA A 696 -16.93 23.68 16.11
N ALA A 697 -17.22 22.38 16.02
CA ALA A 697 -17.48 21.54 17.19
C ALA A 697 -16.28 21.47 18.16
N VAL A 698 -15.04 21.38 17.64
CA VAL A 698 -13.82 21.47 18.47
C VAL A 698 -13.71 22.85 19.13
N LYS A 699 -13.94 23.94 18.37
CA LYS A 699 -13.89 25.31 18.89
C LYS A 699 -14.95 25.61 19.95
N ASP A 700 -16.10 24.94 19.86
CA ASP A 700 -17.19 25.04 20.83
C ASP A 700 -16.95 24.21 22.10
N SER A 701 -15.97 23.29 22.09
CA SER A 701 -15.57 22.48 23.24
C SER A 701 -14.55 23.23 24.12
N PRO A 702 -14.94 23.72 25.32
CA PRO A 702 -14.04 24.54 26.14
C PRO A 702 -12.83 23.75 26.65
N ASP A 703 -13.02 22.46 26.93
CA ASP A 703 -11.96 21.58 27.44
C ASP A 703 -10.92 21.30 26.34
N GLU A 704 -11.36 20.94 25.12
CA GLU A 704 -10.46 20.73 23.99
C GLU A 704 -9.73 22.02 23.61
N MET A 705 -10.43 23.17 23.55
CA MET A 705 -9.80 24.46 23.26
C MET A 705 -8.82 24.90 24.34
N LYS A 706 -9.05 24.55 25.60
CA LYS A 706 -8.09 24.81 26.68
C LYS A 706 -6.82 24.00 26.44
N THR A 707 -6.93 22.71 26.15
CA THR A 707 -5.76 21.87 25.82
C THR A 707 -5.01 22.39 24.60
N ILE A 708 -5.72 22.67 23.50
CA ILE A 708 -5.10 23.21 22.28
C ILE A 708 -4.35 24.52 22.55
N ARG A 709 -4.93 25.44 23.32
CA ARG A 709 -4.26 26.72 23.65
C ARG A 709 -3.05 26.51 24.54
N GLN A 710 -3.12 25.59 25.50
CA GLN A 710 -1.98 25.25 26.36
C GLN A 710 -0.84 24.64 25.56
N ASP A 711 -1.14 23.73 24.63
CA ASP A 711 -0.15 23.10 23.75
C ASP A 711 0.51 24.15 22.84
N VAL A 712 -0.29 25.03 22.20
CA VAL A 712 0.24 26.12 21.35
C VAL A 712 1.10 27.11 22.14
N GLN A 713 0.70 27.47 23.37
CA GLN A 713 1.50 28.33 24.25
C GLN A 713 2.81 27.64 24.66
N PHE A 714 2.75 26.35 25.01
CA PHE A 714 3.92 25.55 25.36
C PHE A 714 4.93 25.52 24.21
N ASP A 715 4.47 25.27 22.99
CA ASP A 715 5.34 25.19 21.80
C ASP A 715 5.99 26.53 21.44
N LEU A 716 5.33 27.66 21.73
CA LEU A 716 5.87 28.99 21.41
C LEU A 716 6.86 29.53 22.45
N TYR A 717 6.66 29.22 23.73
CA TYR A 717 7.43 29.84 24.82
C TYR A 717 8.34 28.87 25.60
N GLY A 718 8.25 27.55 25.36
CA GLY A 718 9.03 26.50 26.01
C GLY A 718 8.71 26.30 27.50
N GLU A 719 9.22 25.20 28.11
CA GLU A 719 8.98 24.85 29.53
C GLU A 719 9.34 25.97 30.52
N GLY A 720 10.29 26.85 30.19
CA GLY A 720 10.86 27.83 31.12
C GLY A 720 9.98 29.04 31.46
N THR A 721 8.91 29.31 30.72
CA THR A 721 8.05 30.50 30.89
C THR A 721 6.67 30.19 31.48
N LEU A 722 6.15 28.97 31.32
CA LEU A 722 4.80 28.61 31.77
C LEU A 722 4.66 28.48 33.30
N GLU A 723 5.74 28.22 34.05
CA GLU A 723 5.69 28.21 35.52
C GLU A 723 5.41 29.59 36.14
N GLN A 724 5.68 30.69 35.41
CA GLN A 724 5.45 32.04 35.93
C GLN A 724 4.02 32.55 35.74
N ASP A 725 3.32 32.16 34.67
CA ASP A 725 1.97 32.68 34.41
C ASP A 725 0.86 31.82 35.04
N PHE A 726 1.03 30.50 35.14
CA PHE A 726 0.01 29.60 35.73
C PHE A 726 0.15 29.37 37.24
N SER A 727 1.17 29.95 37.90
CA SER A 727 1.29 29.93 39.38
C SER A 727 0.58 31.12 40.06
N SER A 728 -0.15 31.95 39.30
CA SER A 728 -0.83 33.15 39.80
C SER A 728 -2.38 33.11 39.78
N GLU A 729 -2.99 31.97 39.44
CA GLU A 729 -4.39 31.63 39.79
C GLU A 729 -4.42 30.66 40.98
#